data_AF-A0AAN4W0U6-F1
#
_entry.id   AF-A0AAN4W0U6-F1
#
_cell.length_a   1.000
_cell.length_b   1.000
_cell.length_c   1.000
_cell.angle_alpha   90.00
_cell.angle_beta   90.00
_cell.angle_gamma   90.00
#
_symmetry.space_group_name_H-M   'P 1'
#
loop_
_entity.id
_entity.type
_entity.pdbx_description
1 polymer ?
#
loop_
_entity_poly.entity_id
_entity_poly.type
_entity_poly.pdbx_seq_one_letter_code
_entity_poly.pdbx_strand_id
1 'polypeptide(L)'
;MLKSVQLDIPKSILTAVVLGLVLFFTMNGPLNPPSVQFNANHVDQTFFAPKIVGQSKGKSDFGLLSADAAKVDLAYGMITPEQKQQQSHGLISSDKAVGEMLNNAQWALEMEQRLKERWGGERTFQIKMFEEHCFAEVYDKGRLVSVYLENQVNNHVQGYAGPVYIGAYIGKHGQLLGLDYLHSLETESYLRKIFRTDYMGQYEQLDLGAAHSIDAVSGATITTKAIADATTMLVEVGAPMVESYLTEAMSDFEVKASLNKWWVVQAVILGLLFLFHFQKKIKRSKSIRMGLAIFTLLFLGFGMNQSFTYITFVQPFMGTELSYFMVAYSVMVLLSAIWGKNVYCKYVCPFGAAQMISLKYSPFKKKDILISNKQASLIRYAVTLVLLSGVIYGYRDWGNFELFPDLFGLQFSSYWFFVAVLVVLVSMRFPMIWCRLTCPTGCVLDTLTDAAEFRGYKKKKPIAKNTVMPKIKRNKPMVATVLLLFMGLGNARAQQFHLSVIDLEDQRAIPAANVHLVDASTGFDKYMVTNEQGQISFDYRPGLVAVVSHLCYLPKQMELGSASMTIKLQPDVRMLNQVVMTAQAEPVLADRSIYKIKPISNQEIEKLGAVSLPDVLQFQTGVNLIEDGVLGTKIIMQGLEGEHVKIMVDGVPLVGRMDGNIDLSQINLSQVDHIEVLEGPMSVIYGSNALAGTINIITREIQHQSLRVNAKSYAESVGQFQNAVSAEVKKGKHAAGITLGYNYFNGYSENASSNRRSDDWRPKDQLQIAPYYAFRSGKLKGKVGLNFFDETIKALGEYPSIGALAYDTQFNTQRINYYSNWNYKFSAQSNLSAVLSYQTFDRLTENITTDLVTNGETVTSSSSELFDTFNGRLNYFYKSELFNWQLGAEATLENGSGDKMPENDGMQEYALYTTLEWKLSESWSAQPGLRYMYNAAFDAPFIYNLHFKWDKDNKWLARFSGATAFRAPSLKERYMIFVDSNHRIFGNENLLPENGYNFSGSISRLFSVGAWNVKAEAKGYYNHLTDGIELMVIPAENEGDAADYVYGNVDEKITYGGEFVLNWNYENRLIFNTHYNVVNIGYYMPQLKDLAYAPNHNVSLSAEYRLPSLGLGFKTDFRYSGEFTQLSANPEEEEEAYTSAVRDAFAIWNCSVNKSFWEKKLTVVAGAKNLLDVNTINTTGSGGAHSGGATAPVAWGRSYFISLNFNLNKR
;
A
#
# COMPACT_ATOMS: atom_id res chain seq x y z
N MET A 1 -55.07 25.17 -25.00
CA MET A 1 -54.28 24.22 -25.82
C MET A 1 -53.33 23.39 -24.94
N LEU A 2 -53.84 22.58 -24.01
CA LEU A 2 -53.01 21.67 -23.20
C LEU A 2 -53.47 20.23 -23.45
N LYS A 3 -53.18 19.73 -24.66
CA LYS A 3 -53.15 18.28 -24.88
C LYS A 3 -51.95 17.75 -24.11
N SER A 4 -52.21 16.81 -23.21
CA SER A 4 -51.25 16.04 -22.43
C SER A 4 -49.89 15.88 -23.12
N VAL A 5 -48.89 16.60 -22.61
CA VAL A 5 -47.49 16.37 -22.98
C VAL A 5 -47.08 15.04 -22.34
N GLN A 6 -47.27 13.94 -23.08
CA GLN A 6 -46.60 12.69 -22.77
C GLN A 6 -45.10 12.93 -22.86
N LEU A 7 -44.47 13.14 -21.70
CA LEU A 7 -43.02 13.16 -21.55
C LEU A 7 -42.47 11.85 -22.12
N ASP A 8 -41.70 11.95 -23.20
CA ASP A 8 -40.95 10.82 -23.77
C ASP A 8 -39.82 10.53 -22.78
N ILE A 9 -40.11 9.67 -21.79
CA ILE A 9 -39.25 9.39 -20.63
C ILE A 9 -37.79 9.12 -21.04
N PRO A 10 -37.48 8.28 -22.06
CA PRO A 10 -36.09 8.04 -22.48
C PRO A 10 -35.37 9.31 -22.94
N LYS A 11 -36.03 10.17 -23.73
CA LYS A 11 -35.46 11.45 -24.19
C LYS A 11 -35.26 12.43 -23.04
N SER A 12 -36.18 12.43 -22.08
CA SER A 12 -36.14 13.32 -20.92
C SER A 12 -34.99 12.94 -19.98
N ILE A 13 -34.80 11.65 -19.72
CA ILE A 13 -33.66 11.13 -18.94
C ILE A 13 -32.33 11.46 -19.64
N LEU A 14 -32.19 11.15 -20.93
CA LEU A 14 -30.95 11.43 -21.68
C LEU A 14 -30.63 12.94 -21.73
N THR A 15 -31.66 13.78 -21.79
CA THR A 15 -31.51 15.25 -21.70
C THR A 15 -30.98 15.70 -20.34
N ALA A 16 -31.53 15.14 -19.25
CA ALA A 16 -31.08 15.46 -17.89
C ALA A 16 -29.63 15.02 -17.64
N VAL A 17 -29.22 13.84 -18.13
CA VAL A 17 -27.84 13.34 -18.01
C VAL A 17 -26.87 14.25 -18.77
N VAL A 18 -27.19 14.62 -20.00
CA VAL A 18 -26.32 15.49 -20.81
C VAL A 18 -26.20 16.89 -20.21
N LEU A 19 -27.31 17.52 -19.83
CA LEU A 19 -27.27 18.83 -19.19
C LEU A 19 -26.58 18.79 -17.82
N GLY A 20 -26.79 17.73 -17.05
CA GLY A 20 -26.11 17.51 -15.77
C GLY A 20 -24.59 17.41 -15.92
N LEU A 21 -24.10 16.66 -16.92
CA LEU A 21 -22.66 16.59 -17.20
C LEU A 21 -22.09 17.94 -17.65
N VAL A 22 -22.78 18.65 -18.55
CA VAL A 22 -22.30 19.97 -18.99
C VAL A 22 -22.28 20.98 -17.85
N LEU A 23 -23.33 21.01 -17.01
CA LEU A 23 -23.39 21.87 -15.83
C LEU A 23 -22.30 21.51 -14.82
N PHE A 24 -22.10 20.22 -14.54
CA PHE A 24 -21.07 19.73 -13.62
C PHE A 24 -19.67 20.22 -14.04
N PHE A 25 -19.29 20.08 -15.30
CA PHE A 25 -17.97 20.56 -15.79
C PHE A 25 -17.87 22.08 -15.95
N THR A 26 -18.98 22.81 -16.13
CA THR A 26 -18.94 24.28 -16.12
C THR A 26 -18.89 24.89 -14.73
N MET A 27 -19.43 24.20 -13.71
CA MET A 27 -19.45 24.70 -12.33
C MET A 27 -18.20 24.31 -11.53
N ASN A 28 -17.64 23.12 -11.79
CA ASN A 28 -16.52 22.57 -11.01
C ASN A 28 -15.16 22.66 -11.70
N GLY A 29 -15.11 23.23 -12.92
CA GLY A 29 -13.94 23.14 -13.79
C GLY A 29 -13.71 21.70 -14.33
N PRO A 30 -12.65 21.50 -15.12
CA PRO A 30 -12.27 20.20 -15.68
C PRO A 30 -11.44 19.35 -14.70
N LEU A 31 -11.11 18.12 -15.10
CA LEU A 31 -10.38 17.16 -14.25
C LEU A 31 -8.89 17.53 -14.07
N ASN A 32 -8.57 18.29 -13.01
CA ASN A 32 -7.27 18.95 -12.82
C ASN A 32 -6.33 18.31 -11.76
N PRO A 33 -5.00 18.52 -11.87
CA PRO A 33 -3.98 17.90 -11.02
C PRO A 33 -3.41 18.83 -9.91
N PRO A 34 -2.79 18.29 -8.83
CA PRO A 34 -2.29 19.08 -7.68
C PRO A 34 -0.80 19.48 -7.78
N SER A 35 -0.38 20.41 -6.90
CA SER A 35 1.00 20.88 -6.66
C SER A 35 1.48 20.56 -5.22
N VAL A 36 2.65 21.09 -4.80
CA VAL A 36 3.30 20.84 -3.48
C VAL A 36 3.81 22.14 -2.85
N GLN A 37 3.78 22.21 -1.51
CA GLN A 37 4.40 23.22 -0.64
C GLN A 37 4.96 22.54 0.63
N PHE A 38 5.99 23.11 1.29
CA PHE A 38 6.54 22.58 2.55
C PHE A 38 7.27 23.63 3.40
N ASN A 39 7.14 23.54 4.73
CA ASN A 39 8.01 24.19 5.74
C ASN A 39 7.85 23.43 7.10
N ALA A 40 8.92 23.29 7.89
CA ALA A 40 8.90 22.86 9.31
C ALA A 40 10.27 23.09 9.98
N ASN A 41 10.32 23.39 11.30
CA ASN A 41 11.52 23.36 12.15
C ASN A 41 11.16 23.36 13.66
N HIS A 42 12.16 23.19 14.55
CA HIS A 42 12.18 23.50 16.00
C HIS A 42 11.34 22.60 16.96
N VAL A 43 11.75 22.32 18.22
CA VAL A 43 13.09 22.38 18.88
C VAL A 43 13.12 21.49 20.15
N ASP A 44 14.25 21.47 20.85
CA ASP A 44 14.74 20.54 21.88
C ASP A 44 14.23 20.61 23.35
N GLN A 45 14.57 19.55 24.10
CA GLN A 45 15.00 19.50 25.53
C GLN A 45 13.96 19.59 26.67
N THR A 46 14.37 19.16 27.88
CA THR A 46 13.54 18.80 29.07
C THR A 46 14.28 19.04 30.41
N PHE A 47 13.66 18.76 31.57
CA PHE A 47 14.25 18.91 32.93
C PHE A 47 13.70 17.87 33.94
N PHE A 48 14.29 17.75 35.15
CA PHE A 48 14.26 16.52 35.98
C PHE A 48 14.37 16.60 37.53
N ALA A 49 14.08 15.43 38.16
CA ALA A 49 14.42 14.86 39.50
C ALA A 49 13.54 15.25 40.73
N PRO A 50 13.50 14.49 41.88
CA PRO A 50 14.17 13.21 42.26
C PRO A 50 13.25 12.09 42.88
N LYS A 51 13.82 11.01 43.48
CA LYS A 51 13.15 9.88 44.21
C LYS A 51 12.77 10.15 45.69
N ILE A 52 11.77 9.42 46.26
CA ILE A 52 11.61 9.13 47.73
C ILE A 52 10.58 7.99 48.02
N VAL A 53 10.70 7.23 49.14
CA VAL A 53 9.77 6.13 49.59
C VAL A 53 9.77 5.87 51.12
N GLY A 54 8.82 5.06 51.66
CA GLY A 54 8.91 4.46 53.02
C GLY A 54 7.64 3.82 53.66
N GLN A 55 7.73 2.51 53.96
CA GLN A 55 7.16 1.70 55.10
C GLN A 55 5.78 1.95 55.76
N SER A 56 5.02 0.83 55.90
CA SER A 56 4.45 0.27 57.15
C SER A 56 2.92 0.06 57.22
N LYS A 57 2.51 -1.20 57.43
CA LYS A 57 1.66 -1.63 58.57
C LYS A 57 1.62 -3.16 58.78
N GLY A 58 2.52 -3.66 59.63
CA GLY A 58 2.15 -4.53 60.75
C GLY A 58 2.00 -6.05 60.58
N LYS A 59 3.13 -6.77 60.47
CA LYS A 59 3.47 -7.91 61.36
C LYS A 59 4.89 -8.41 61.07
N SER A 60 5.77 -8.25 62.04
CA SER A 60 7.02 -8.98 62.16
C SER A 60 6.74 -10.44 62.51
N ASP A 61 6.86 -11.34 61.53
CA ASP A 61 7.19 -12.76 61.72
C ASP A 61 7.76 -13.28 60.40
N PHE A 62 9.09 -13.24 60.25
CA PHE A 62 9.78 -14.02 59.21
C PHE A 62 9.74 -15.50 59.62
N GLY A 63 8.64 -16.16 59.30
CA GLY A 63 8.51 -17.61 59.34
C GLY A 63 8.63 -18.17 57.93
N LEU A 64 9.66 -18.99 57.69
CA LEU A 64 9.66 -19.97 56.61
C LEU A 64 8.38 -20.82 56.73
N LEU A 65 7.39 -20.56 55.87
CA LEU A 65 6.33 -21.51 55.60
C LEU A 65 6.90 -22.59 54.67
N SER A 66 7.24 -23.70 55.32
CA SER A 66 7.31 -25.02 54.75
C SER A 66 6.20 -25.29 53.72
N ALA A 67 6.61 -25.66 52.51
CA ALA A 67 6.06 -26.75 51.68
C ALA A 67 4.58 -26.76 51.24
N ASP A 68 3.71 -25.84 51.66
CA ASP A 68 2.27 -25.90 51.37
C ASP A 68 1.63 -24.52 51.05
N ALA A 69 1.32 -24.31 49.76
CA ALA A 69 0.20 -23.52 49.20
C ALA A 69 0.27 -21.97 49.02
N ALA A 70 0.63 -21.55 47.80
CA ALA A 70 -0.17 -20.77 46.82
C ALA A 70 -1.24 -19.70 47.25
N LYS A 71 -1.17 -18.42 46.73
CA LYS A 71 -2.31 -17.46 46.35
C LYS A 71 -1.98 -15.91 46.05
N VAL A 72 -2.72 -15.19 45.12
CA VAL A 72 -3.18 -13.70 45.03
C VAL A 72 -2.22 -12.48 44.59
N ASP A 73 -2.55 -11.26 43.99
CA ASP A 73 -3.50 -10.64 42.95
C ASP A 73 -3.23 -9.08 42.56
N LEU A 74 -3.72 -8.51 41.39
CA LEU A 74 -3.89 -7.07 40.86
C LEU A 74 -3.03 -6.35 39.70
N ALA A 75 -3.32 -5.06 39.24
CA ALA A 75 -2.91 -4.43 37.90
C ALA A 75 -3.01 -2.84 37.54
N TYR A 76 -2.48 -2.30 36.35
CA TYR A 76 -2.87 -1.11 35.41
C TYR A 76 -1.96 0.20 35.01
N GLY A 77 -1.90 0.81 33.74
CA GLY A 77 -1.66 2.32 33.43
C GLY A 77 -0.97 3.26 32.24
N MET A 78 -0.49 2.97 30.96
CA MET A 78 0.20 3.80 29.78
C MET A 78 1.29 3.19 28.55
N ILE A 79 1.50 2.82 27.14
CA ILE A 79 1.01 2.51 25.54
C ILE A 79 0.12 3.48 24.32
N THR A 80 0.26 4.63 23.42
CA THR A 80 1.15 5.87 22.79
C THR A 80 0.34 7.13 22.21
N PRO A 81 0.86 8.25 21.49
CA PRO A 81 1.81 8.45 20.27
C PRO A 81 2.61 9.79 19.90
N GLU A 82 3.84 9.64 19.35
CA GLU A 82 4.41 10.07 18.00
C GLU A 82 4.35 11.50 17.29
N GLN A 83 5.28 11.82 16.32
CA GLN A 83 4.98 12.64 15.07
C GLN A 83 6.11 13.11 14.04
N LYS A 84 5.70 13.75 12.89
CA LYS A 84 6.20 13.62 11.45
C LYS A 84 6.10 14.98 10.64
N GLN A 85 6.63 15.30 9.41
CA GLN A 85 7.48 14.68 8.35
C GLN A 85 8.14 15.73 7.35
N GLN A 86 7.87 15.70 6.02
CA GLN A 86 8.58 16.33 4.85
C GLN A 86 7.58 16.58 3.65
N GLN A 87 7.80 16.89 2.33
CA GLN A 87 8.83 17.30 1.28
C GLN A 87 8.01 17.63 -0.04
N SER A 88 8.41 18.07 -1.27
CA SER A 88 9.52 18.80 -1.98
C SER A 88 9.14 19.14 -3.46
N HIS A 89 9.87 20.03 -4.18
CA HIS A 89 9.75 20.44 -5.63
C HIS A 89 11.11 21.03 -6.14
N GLY A 90 11.39 21.48 -7.39
CA GLY A 90 10.66 21.49 -8.70
C GLY A 90 10.81 22.83 -9.51
N LEU A 91 11.24 22.84 -10.80
CA LEU A 91 11.45 24.06 -11.64
C LEU A 91 11.28 23.86 -13.18
N ILE A 92 11.02 24.96 -13.92
CA ILE A 92 11.08 25.11 -15.39
C ILE A 92 12.08 26.27 -15.69
N SER A 93 12.99 26.26 -16.69
CA SER A 93 13.00 25.55 -18.00
C SER A 93 14.30 24.83 -18.41
N SER A 94 14.21 24.17 -19.59
CA SER A 94 15.29 23.39 -20.20
C SER A 94 14.94 22.92 -21.63
N ASP A 95 15.96 22.58 -22.43
CA ASP A 95 16.07 21.21 -22.99
C ASP A 95 17.36 20.56 -22.43
N LYS A 96 17.30 20.34 -21.11
CA LYS A 96 18.39 20.29 -20.13
C LYS A 96 17.88 19.78 -18.76
N ALA A 97 16.77 19.01 -18.76
CA ALA A 97 15.91 18.67 -17.62
C ALA A 97 15.05 19.83 -17.04
N VAL A 98 13.74 19.84 -17.35
CA VAL A 98 12.73 20.74 -16.76
C VAL A 98 12.34 20.19 -15.37
N GLY A 99 13.26 20.30 -14.41
CA GLY A 99 13.02 19.78 -13.06
C GLY A 99 14.04 20.15 -11.98
N GLU A 100 15.18 20.74 -12.32
CA GLU A 100 16.18 21.18 -11.33
C GLU A 100 15.95 22.63 -10.91
N MET A 101 15.58 22.86 -9.64
CA MET A 101 15.60 24.19 -9.03
C MET A 101 17.03 24.73 -9.08
N LEU A 102 17.34 25.52 -10.11
CA LEU A 102 18.55 26.31 -10.19
C LEU A 102 18.67 27.09 -8.89
N ASN A 103 19.76 26.86 -8.16
CA ASN A 103 20.06 27.69 -7.01
C ASN A 103 20.24 29.15 -7.48
N ASN A 104 20.11 30.11 -6.56
CA ASN A 104 20.10 31.53 -6.88
C ASN A 104 21.31 31.99 -7.73
N ALA A 105 22.48 31.35 -7.53
CA ALA A 105 23.69 31.61 -8.32
C ALA A 105 23.61 31.05 -9.76
N GLN A 106 22.98 29.89 -9.97
CA GLN A 106 22.75 29.32 -11.29
C GLN A 106 21.65 30.07 -12.06
N TRP A 107 20.56 30.50 -11.41
CA TRP A 107 19.54 31.33 -12.07
C TRP A 107 20.13 32.67 -12.50
N ALA A 108 20.93 33.32 -11.63
CA ALA A 108 21.68 34.53 -12.01
C ALA A 108 22.53 34.32 -13.27
N LEU A 109 23.25 33.20 -13.38
CA LEU A 109 24.10 32.90 -14.54
C LEU A 109 23.29 32.72 -15.83
N GLU A 110 22.11 32.10 -15.77
CA GLU A 110 21.20 32.01 -16.91
C GLU A 110 20.52 33.35 -17.28
N MET A 111 20.17 34.16 -16.29
CA MET A 111 19.65 35.52 -16.53
C MET A 111 20.71 36.36 -17.28
N GLU A 112 21.98 36.26 -16.89
CA GLU A 112 23.07 36.94 -17.59
C GLU A 112 23.15 36.51 -19.06
N GLN A 113 23.02 35.20 -19.31
CA GLN A 113 23.06 34.65 -20.66
C GLN A 113 21.86 35.11 -21.51
N ARG A 114 20.63 35.05 -20.99
CA ARG A 114 19.42 35.52 -21.69
C ARG A 114 19.50 37.01 -22.08
N LEU A 115 19.96 37.85 -21.17
CA LEU A 115 20.12 39.29 -21.42
C LEU A 115 21.22 39.57 -22.46
N LYS A 116 22.34 38.83 -22.42
CA LYS A 116 23.39 38.90 -23.45
C LYS A 116 22.88 38.45 -24.83
N GLU A 117 22.08 37.39 -24.89
CA GLU A 117 21.49 36.89 -26.15
C GLU A 117 20.50 37.89 -26.76
N ARG A 118 19.69 38.58 -25.95
CA ARG A 118 18.71 39.56 -26.42
C ARG A 118 19.32 40.83 -27.04
N TRP A 119 20.49 41.26 -26.57
CA TRP A 119 21.11 42.54 -26.97
C TRP A 119 22.53 42.45 -27.56
N GLY A 120 23.15 41.27 -27.62
CA GLY A 120 24.44 41.02 -28.29
C GLY A 120 25.67 41.78 -27.77
N GLY A 121 25.52 42.61 -26.73
CA GLY A 121 26.55 43.51 -26.21
C GLY A 121 26.28 45.02 -26.41
N GLU A 122 25.14 45.42 -26.98
CA GLU A 122 24.76 46.85 -27.08
C GLU A 122 24.50 47.50 -25.71
N ARG A 123 24.10 46.69 -24.72
CA ARG A 123 23.84 47.09 -23.33
C ARG A 123 24.74 46.31 -22.39
N THR A 124 25.08 46.92 -21.27
CA THR A 124 25.83 46.26 -20.18
C THR A 124 24.89 45.96 -19.02
N PHE A 125 25.07 44.81 -18.38
CA PHE A 125 24.20 44.32 -17.32
C PHE A 125 24.99 44.12 -16.04
N GLN A 126 24.40 44.44 -14.88
CA GLN A 126 24.94 44.06 -13.58
C GLN A 126 23.86 43.30 -12.81
N ILE A 127 24.17 42.05 -12.44
CA ILE A 127 23.26 41.24 -11.63
C ILE A 127 23.51 41.54 -10.16
N LYS A 128 22.42 41.81 -9.44
CA LYS A 128 22.41 42.05 -8.00
C LYS A 128 21.57 41.00 -7.30
N MET A 129 22.04 40.59 -6.13
CA MET A 129 21.32 39.72 -5.21
C MET A 129 20.63 40.57 -4.15
N PHE A 130 19.36 40.29 -3.89
CA PHE A 130 18.60 40.85 -2.77
C PHE A 130 17.90 39.69 -2.06
N GLU A 131 18.31 39.42 -0.82
CA GLU A 131 17.91 38.24 -0.05
C GLU A 131 18.08 36.94 -0.88
N GLU A 132 16.99 36.22 -1.14
CA GLU A 132 16.99 34.96 -1.91
C GLU A 132 16.68 35.15 -3.41
N HIS A 133 16.56 36.38 -3.92
CA HIS A 133 16.24 36.64 -5.33
C HIS A 133 17.35 37.44 -6.04
N CYS A 134 17.45 37.31 -7.37
CA CYS A 134 18.36 38.10 -8.19
C CYS A 134 17.61 39.01 -9.18
N PHE A 135 18.22 40.13 -9.55
CA PHE A 135 17.70 41.05 -10.56
C PHE A 135 18.84 41.68 -11.35
N ALA A 136 18.55 42.22 -12.54
CA ALA A 136 19.57 42.83 -13.38
C ALA A 136 19.34 44.33 -13.60
N GLU A 137 20.35 45.13 -13.29
CA GLU A 137 20.43 46.52 -13.74
C GLU A 137 20.84 46.57 -15.21
N VAL A 138 20.04 47.22 -16.05
CA VAL A 138 20.27 47.35 -17.49
C VAL A 138 20.79 48.74 -17.82
N TYR A 139 22.02 48.81 -18.33
CA TYR A 139 22.71 50.04 -18.70
C TYR A 139 22.84 50.19 -20.22
N ASP A 140 22.50 51.37 -20.74
CA ASP A 140 22.81 51.81 -22.11
C ASP A 140 23.82 52.95 -22.04
N LYS A 141 24.97 52.80 -22.73
CA LYS A 141 26.08 53.78 -22.73
C LYS A 141 26.48 54.29 -21.33
N GLY A 142 26.46 53.40 -20.33
CA GLY A 142 26.82 53.70 -18.95
C GLY A 142 25.75 54.43 -18.12
N ARG A 143 24.51 54.59 -18.63
CA ARG A 143 23.36 55.10 -17.85
C ARG A 143 22.38 53.97 -17.56
N LEU A 144 21.91 53.87 -16.32
CA LEU A 144 20.83 52.95 -15.95
C LEU A 144 19.55 53.36 -16.69
N VAL A 145 18.96 52.44 -17.46
CA VAL A 145 17.75 52.69 -18.26
C VAL A 145 16.54 51.96 -17.69
N SER A 146 16.74 50.73 -17.23
CA SER A 146 15.68 49.90 -16.65
C SER A 146 16.26 48.89 -15.67
N VAL A 147 15.40 48.39 -14.78
CA VAL A 147 15.67 47.19 -13.99
C VAL A 147 14.89 46.04 -14.61
N TYR A 148 15.52 44.87 -14.70
CA TYR A 148 14.90 43.66 -15.22
C TYR A 148 14.71 42.64 -14.10
N LEU A 149 13.47 42.16 -13.99
CA LEU A 149 13.02 41.16 -13.00
C LEU A 149 12.52 39.93 -13.73
N GLU A 150 12.74 38.74 -13.16
CA GLU A 150 12.15 37.46 -13.61
C GLU A 150 11.44 36.79 -12.42
N ASN A 151 10.34 36.06 -12.64
CA ASN A 151 9.55 35.42 -11.58
C ASN A 151 10.18 34.12 -11.02
N GLN A 152 11.32 34.31 -10.35
CA GLN A 152 12.12 33.32 -9.63
C GLN A 152 11.46 32.85 -8.34
N VAL A 153 11.71 31.59 -7.99
CA VAL A 153 11.37 30.94 -6.70
C VAL A 153 9.86 30.89 -6.41
N ASN A 154 9.36 29.72 -6.01
CA ASN A 154 7.97 29.51 -5.58
C ASN A 154 6.86 30.01 -6.56
N ASN A 155 7.15 30.19 -7.86
CA ASN A 155 6.14 30.57 -8.85
C ASN A 155 4.94 29.60 -8.80
N HIS A 156 3.74 30.14 -8.58
CA HIS A 156 2.49 29.38 -8.45
C HIS A 156 1.45 29.72 -9.52
N VAL A 157 1.63 30.79 -10.31
CA VAL A 157 0.64 31.21 -11.31
C VAL A 157 0.56 30.20 -12.45
N GLN A 158 -0.57 29.48 -12.52
CA GLN A 158 -0.77 28.38 -13.46
C GLN A 158 -1.44 28.86 -14.76
N GLY A 159 -0.79 28.59 -15.88
CA GLY A 159 -1.39 28.59 -17.21
C GLY A 159 -2.14 27.29 -17.54
N TYR A 160 -2.56 27.15 -18.78
CA TYR A 160 -3.35 26.00 -19.26
C TYR A 160 -2.58 24.68 -19.22
N ALA A 161 -1.26 24.69 -19.37
CA ALA A 161 -0.43 23.47 -19.33
C ALA A 161 0.67 23.47 -18.25
N GLY A 162 0.74 24.49 -17.40
CA GLY A 162 1.72 24.60 -16.31
C GLY A 162 2.05 26.05 -15.95
N PRO A 163 3.01 26.28 -15.03
CA PRO A 163 3.39 27.62 -14.61
C PRO A 163 4.02 28.43 -15.75
N VAL A 164 3.69 29.72 -15.79
CA VAL A 164 4.17 30.65 -16.82
C VAL A 164 5.26 31.53 -16.24
N TYR A 165 6.44 31.50 -16.85
CA TYR A 165 7.58 32.31 -16.43
C TYR A 165 7.81 33.45 -17.39
N ILE A 166 7.93 34.64 -16.83
CA ILE A 166 8.04 35.90 -17.54
C ILE A 166 9.11 36.78 -16.89
N GLY A 167 9.69 37.65 -17.70
CA GLY A 167 10.52 38.76 -17.25
C GLY A 167 9.84 40.09 -17.56
N ALA A 168 10.04 41.09 -16.72
CA ALA A 168 9.50 42.44 -16.92
C ALA A 168 10.63 43.48 -16.87
N TYR A 169 10.56 44.46 -17.77
CA TYR A 169 11.41 45.65 -17.72
C TYR A 169 10.67 46.76 -16.99
N ILE A 170 11.23 47.23 -15.89
CA ILE A 170 10.72 48.38 -15.14
C ILE A 170 11.58 49.61 -15.46
N GLY A 171 10.94 50.68 -15.91
CA GLY A 171 11.56 51.98 -16.13
C GLY A 171 11.67 52.80 -14.84
N LYS A 172 12.66 53.68 -14.78
CA LYS A 172 12.94 54.57 -13.64
C LYS A 172 11.77 55.46 -13.17
N HIS A 173 10.74 55.65 -14.00
CA HIS A 173 9.56 56.47 -13.67
C HIS A 173 8.36 55.61 -13.23
N GLY A 174 8.56 54.35 -12.83
CA GLY A 174 7.48 53.52 -12.30
C GLY A 174 6.54 52.97 -13.37
N GLN A 175 7.03 52.72 -14.59
CA GLN A 175 6.25 52.09 -15.66
C GLN A 175 6.88 50.80 -16.19
N LEU A 176 6.02 49.91 -16.69
CA LEU A 176 6.44 48.69 -17.38
C LEU A 176 6.84 49.02 -18.83
N LEU A 177 8.07 48.72 -19.22
CA LEU A 177 8.63 49.01 -20.55
C LEU A 177 8.47 47.85 -21.55
N GLY A 178 8.03 46.69 -21.07
CA GLY A 178 7.77 45.50 -21.88
C GLY A 178 7.87 44.21 -21.07
N LEU A 179 7.27 43.14 -21.60
CA LEU A 179 7.33 41.79 -21.06
C LEU A 179 8.10 40.85 -21.98
N ASP A 180 8.87 39.97 -21.35
CA ASP A 180 9.53 38.85 -21.98
C ASP A 180 8.86 37.56 -21.54
N TYR A 181 8.37 36.80 -22.53
CA TYR A 181 8.06 35.40 -22.29
C TYR A 181 9.37 34.63 -22.18
N LEU A 182 9.67 34.13 -20.98
CA LEU A 182 10.82 33.27 -20.76
C LEU A 182 10.49 31.87 -21.27
N HIS A 183 9.46 31.25 -20.68
CA HIS A 183 9.10 29.86 -20.93
C HIS A 183 7.83 29.44 -20.17
N SER A 184 7.21 28.37 -20.66
CA SER A 184 6.13 27.63 -19.99
C SER A 184 5.96 26.26 -20.66
N LEU A 185 5.14 25.38 -20.08
CA LEU A 185 4.71 24.13 -20.72
C LEU A 185 3.51 24.33 -21.70
N GLU A 186 3.16 25.57 -22.07
CA GLU A 186 1.94 25.93 -22.80
C GLU A 186 1.81 25.35 -24.21
N THR A 187 0.54 25.18 -24.63
CA THR A 187 0.24 24.64 -25.96
C THR A 187 0.71 25.60 -27.05
N GLU A 188 1.54 25.12 -27.96
CA GLU A 188 2.20 25.94 -28.99
C GLU A 188 1.22 26.73 -29.88
N SER A 189 0.05 26.15 -30.17
CA SER A 189 -1.00 26.83 -30.94
C SER A 189 -1.62 28.03 -30.20
N TYR A 190 -1.68 27.99 -28.86
CA TYR A 190 -2.15 29.11 -28.03
C TYR A 190 -1.09 30.20 -27.95
N LEU A 191 0.18 29.83 -27.72
CA LEU A 191 1.30 30.78 -27.75
C LEU A 191 1.39 31.51 -29.10
N ARG A 192 1.35 30.77 -30.23
CA ARG A 192 1.31 31.40 -31.57
C ARG A 192 0.10 32.30 -31.78
N LYS A 193 -1.05 32.03 -31.14
CA LYS A 193 -2.23 32.89 -31.22
C LYS A 193 -2.02 34.20 -30.44
N ILE A 194 -1.41 34.11 -29.25
CA ILE A 194 -1.04 35.25 -28.41
C ILE A 194 -0.01 36.13 -29.12
N PHE A 195 1.07 35.56 -29.66
CA PHE A 195 2.13 36.30 -30.36
C PHE A 195 1.72 36.84 -31.75
N ARG A 196 0.64 36.33 -32.36
CA ARG A 196 0.04 36.90 -33.59
C ARG A 196 -0.95 38.03 -33.30
N THR A 197 -1.37 38.18 -32.05
CA THR A 197 -2.16 39.34 -31.59
C THR A 197 -1.24 40.33 -30.89
N ASP A 198 -1.67 41.58 -30.79
CA ASP A 198 -0.95 42.60 -30.03
C ASP A 198 -1.20 42.48 -28.51
N TYR A 199 -1.06 41.25 -27.98
CA TYR A 199 -1.37 40.97 -26.57
C TYR A 199 -0.24 41.36 -25.63
N MET A 200 1.01 41.09 -26.03
CA MET A 200 2.18 41.48 -25.23
C MET A 200 2.43 43.00 -25.29
N GLY A 201 2.09 43.66 -26.41
CA GLY A 201 2.19 45.12 -26.55
C GLY A 201 1.24 45.90 -25.64
N GLN A 202 0.12 45.30 -25.20
CA GLN A 202 -0.81 45.93 -24.24
C GLN A 202 -0.21 46.17 -22.85
N TYR A 203 0.96 45.60 -22.55
CA TYR A 203 1.67 45.81 -21.29
C TYR A 203 2.70 46.95 -21.36
N GLU A 204 3.00 47.48 -22.55
CA GLU A 204 3.93 48.59 -22.69
C GLU A 204 3.35 49.89 -22.12
N GLN A 205 4.15 50.60 -21.34
CA GLN A 205 3.82 51.86 -20.66
C GLN A 205 2.71 51.77 -19.59
N LEU A 206 2.39 50.58 -19.08
CA LEU A 206 1.51 50.46 -17.92
C LEU A 206 2.16 51.06 -16.67
N ASP A 207 1.41 51.93 -15.99
CA ASP A 207 1.77 52.58 -14.73
C ASP A 207 1.72 51.57 -13.57
N LEU A 208 2.81 51.46 -12.79
CA LEU A 208 2.91 50.57 -11.62
C LEU A 208 2.20 51.12 -10.36
N GLY A 209 1.56 52.30 -10.45
CA GLY A 209 0.71 52.90 -9.42
C GLY A 209 -0.80 52.68 -9.61
N ALA A 210 -1.23 51.81 -10.52
CA ALA A 210 -2.65 51.64 -10.84
C ALA A 210 -3.04 50.23 -11.32
N ALA A 211 -4.33 49.90 -11.17
CA ALA A 211 -4.94 48.70 -11.74
C ALA A 211 -5.36 48.90 -13.21
N HIS A 212 -5.10 47.89 -14.04
CA HIS A 212 -5.32 47.90 -15.49
C HIS A 212 -6.12 46.68 -15.95
N SER A 213 -6.88 46.85 -17.04
CA SER A 213 -7.60 45.77 -17.71
C SER A 213 -7.14 45.66 -19.16
N ILE A 214 -6.84 44.44 -19.60
CA ILE A 214 -6.36 44.13 -20.95
C ILE A 214 -7.25 43.09 -21.63
N ASP A 215 -7.27 43.08 -22.97
CA ASP A 215 -8.13 42.20 -23.76
C ASP A 215 -7.56 40.78 -23.83
N ALA A 216 -8.26 39.80 -23.24
CA ALA A 216 -7.86 38.40 -23.28
C ALA A 216 -8.03 37.80 -24.69
N VAL A 217 -7.07 36.97 -25.11
CA VAL A 217 -7.13 36.31 -26.43
C VAL A 217 -8.13 35.16 -26.38
N SER A 218 -9.25 35.30 -27.09
CA SER A 218 -10.29 34.28 -27.17
C SER A 218 -9.74 32.95 -27.70
N GLY A 219 -9.86 31.87 -26.91
CA GLY A 219 -9.30 30.56 -27.23
C GLY A 219 -7.85 30.33 -26.76
N ALA A 220 -7.23 31.32 -26.12
CA ALA A 220 -6.01 31.18 -25.30
C ALA A 220 -6.20 31.89 -23.95
N THR A 221 -7.44 31.87 -23.45
CA THR A 221 -7.91 32.75 -22.35
C THR A 221 -7.24 32.42 -21.01
N ILE A 222 -7.02 31.14 -20.70
CA ILE A 222 -6.34 30.75 -19.45
C ILE A 222 -4.88 31.20 -19.48
N THR A 223 -4.16 30.88 -20.56
CA THR A 223 -2.75 31.29 -20.75
C THR A 223 -2.58 32.81 -20.69
N THR A 224 -3.48 33.58 -21.30
CA THR A 224 -3.45 35.05 -21.20
C THR A 224 -3.73 35.56 -19.79
N LYS A 225 -4.73 35.01 -19.08
CA LYS A 225 -4.95 35.35 -17.66
C LYS A 225 -3.73 35.03 -16.80
N ALA A 226 -3.13 33.85 -16.96
CA ALA A 226 -1.92 33.47 -16.22
C ALA A 226 -0.73 34.41 -16.50
N ILE A 227 -0.56 34.92 -17.73
CA ILE A 227 0.46 35.94 -18.02
C ILE A 227 0.16 37.25 -17.26
N ALA A 228 -1.12 37.66 -17.17
CA ALA A 228 -1.53 38.86 -16.44
C ALA A 228 -1.35 38.72 -14.91
N ASP A 229 -1.76 37.59 -14.35
CA ASP A 229 -1.62 37.30 -12.91
C ASP A 229 -0.13 37.13 -12.54
N ALA A 230 0.70 36.52 -13.40
CA ALA A 230 2.14 36.41 -13.21
C ALA A 230 2.84 37.77 -13.29
N THR A 231 2.36 38.68 -14.13
CA THR A 231 2.89 40.06 -14.24
C THR A 231 2.58 40.85 -12.98
N THR A 232 1.35 40.72 -12.47
CA THR A 232 0.93 41.34 -11.20
C THR A 232 1.83 40.86 -10.05
N MET A 233 1.95 39.55 -9.86
CA MET A 233 2.79 38.95 -8.81
C MET A 233 4.28 39.35 -8.94
N LEU A 234 4.84 39.37 -10.15
CA LEU A 234 6.24 39.75 -10.38
C LEU A 234 6.54 41.18 -9.94
N VAL A 235 5.62 42.11 -10.23
CA VAL A 235 5.75 43.52 -9.86
C VAL A 235 5.56 43.71 -8.35
N GLU A 236 4.58 43.04 -7.74
CA GLU A 236 4.35 43.10 -6.28
C GLU A 236 5.55 42.58 -5.48
N VAL A 237 6.09 41.40 -5.84
CA VAL A 237 7.25 40.80 -5.14
C VAL A 237 8.53 41.57 -5.45
N GLY A 238 8.69 42.10 -6.66
CA GLY A 238 9.85 42.88 -7.08
C GLY A 238 9.89 44.30 -6.49
N ALA A 239 8.77 44.83 -5.98
CA ALA A 239 8.67 46.22 -5.56
C ALA A 239 9.76 46.66 -4.55
N PRO A 240 10.03 45.93 -3.43
CA PRO A 240 11.07 46.30 -2.47
C PRO A 240 12.49 46.24 -3.07
N MET A 241 12.71 45.36 -4.06
CA MET A 241 14.02 45.18 -4.70
C MET A 241 14.38 46.39 -5.57
N VAL A 242 13.38 47.02 -6.18
CA VAL A 242 13.57 48.08 -7.18
C VAL A 242 13.23 49.49 -6.68
N GLU A 243 12.60 49.64 -5.51
CA GLU A 243 12.13 50.92 -4.95
C GLU A 243 13.22 52.00 -4.95
N SER A 244 14.47 51.64 -4.59
CA SER A 244 15.61 52.58 -4.58
C SER A 244 16.06 53.12 -5.96
N TYR A 245 15.55 52.54 -7.06
CA TYR A 245 15.83 52.94 -8.45
C TYR A 245 14.68 53.72 -9.10
N LEU A 246 13.54 53.86 -8.41
CA LEU A 246 12.32 54.49 -8.93
C LEU A 246 12.17 55.93 -8.42
N THR A 247 11.58 56.80 -9.25
CA THR A 247 11.23 58.18 -8.84
C THR A 247 9.83 58.31 -8.24
N GLU A 248 8.99 57.27 -8.35
CA GLU A 248 7.59 57.23 -7.91
C GLU A 248 7.34 55.91 -7.16
N ALA A 249 6.48 55.94 -6.14
CA ALA A 249 6.22 54.80 -5.26
C ALA A 249 5.27 53.79 -5.95
N MET A 250 5.52 52.50 -5.74
CA MET A 250 4.67 51.42 -6.26
C MET A 250 3.54 51.14 -5.27
N SER A 251 2.30 51.44 -5.66
CA SER A 251 1.09 51.09 -4.90
C SER A 251 -0.03 50.62 -5.83
N ASP A 252 -0.67 49.50 -5.51
CA ASP A 252 -1.90 49.00 -6.15
C ASP A 252 -1.80 48.60 -7.65
N PHE A 253 -0.66 48.04 -8.08
CA PHE A 253 -0.55 47.45 -9.42
C PHE A 253 -1.31 46.12 -9.53
N GLU A 254 -2.31 46.05 -10.41
CA GLU A 254 -3.02 44.81 -10.76
C GLU A 254 -3.35 44.79 -12.24
N VAL A 255 -3.07 43.70 -12.97
CA VAL A 255 -3.46 43.55 -14.39
C VAL A 255 -4.43 42.39 -14.56
N LYS A 256 -5.65 42.67 -15.04
CA LYS A 256 -6.68 41.66 -15.30
C LYS A 256 -6.99 41.48 -16.79
N ALA A 257 -6.93 40.23 -17.27
CA ALA A 257 -7.32 39.89 -18.65
C ALA A 257 -8.81 39.49 -18.76
N SER A 258 -9.60 40.24 -19.54
CA SER A 258 -11.05 40.00 -19.69
C SER A 258 -11.50 39.72 -21.13
N LEU A 259 -12.60 38.97 -21.29
CA LEU A 259 -13.16 38.60 -22.59
C LEU A 259 -14.21 39.63 -23.06
N ASN A 260 -14.06 40.14 -24.28
CA ASN A 260 -15.05 41.01 -24.92
C ASN A 260 -16.41 40.30 -25.11
N LYS A 261 -17.53 41.01 -24.85
CA LYS A 261 -18.92 40.47 -24.86
C LYS A 261 -19.44 39.99 -26.23
N TRP A 262 -18.65 40.13 -27.31
CA TRP A 262 -19.01 39.72 -28.67
C TRP A 262 -19.42 38.25 -28.85
N TRP A 263 -18.98 37.35 -27.95
CA TRP A 263 -19.35 35.93 -27.98
C TRP A 263 -20.87 35.67 -27.81
N VAL A 264 -21.59 36.57 -27.15
CA VAL A 264 -23.06 36.43 -26.95
C VAL A 264 -23.80 36.52 -28.28
N VAL A 265 -23.37 37.43 -29.17
CA VAL A 265 -23.94 37.57 -30.52
C VAL A 265 -23.73 36.29 -31.33
N GLN A 266 -22.54 35.68 -31.24
CA GLN A 266 -22.23 34.41 -31.89
C GLN A 266 -23.11 33.26 -31.37
N ALA A 267 -23.33 33.17 -30.05
CA ALA A 267 -24.21 32.18 -29.44
C ALA A 267 -25.68 32.35 -29.88
N VAL A 268 -26.18 33.59 -30.03
CA VAL A 268 -27.55 33.86 -30.51
C VAL A 268 -27.71 33.47 -31.99
N ILE A 269 -26.74 33.80 -32.85
CA ILE A 269 -26.75 33.40 -34.27
C ILE A 269 -26.78 31.86 -34.38
N LEU A 270 -25.96 31.18 -33.58
CA LEU A 270 -25.95 29.72 -33.50
C LEU A 270 -27.28 29.17 -32.97
N GLY A 271 -27.84 29.83 -31.95
CA GLY A 271 -29.21 29.72 -31.43
C GLY A 271 -30.26 29.43 -32.49
N LEU A 272 -30.36 30.38 -33.44
CA LEU A 272 -31.34 30.38 -34.51
C LEU A 272 -31.20 29.18 -35.47
N LEU A 273 -29.98 28.66 -35.68
CA LEU A 273 -29.73 27.52 -36.59
C LEU A 273 -30.34 26.20 -36.10
N PHE A 274 -30.57 26.06 -34.80
CA PHE A 274 -31.10 24.83 -34.19
C PHE A 274 -32.59 24.90 -33.84
N LEU A 275 -33.27 26.04 -34.00
CA LEU A 275 -34.69 26.16 -33.65
C LEU A 275 -35.60 25.22 -34.46
N PHE A 276 -36.37 24.39 -33.75
CA PHE A 276 -37.21 23.33 -34.32
C PHE A 276 -38.23 23.82 -35.37
N HIS A 277 -38.74 25.05 -35.21
CA HIS A 277 -39.65 25.68 -36.17
C HIS A 277 -38.96 25.96 -37.53
N PHE A 278 -37.70 26.39 -37.52
CA PHE A 278 -36.92 26.63 -38.74
C PHE A 278 -36.62 25.33 -39.50
N GLN A 279 -36.39 24.22 -38.80
CA GLN A 279 -36.06 22.92 -39.40
C GLN A 279 -37.18 22.38 -40.32
N LYS A 280 -38.46 22.66 -40.02
CA LYS A 280 -39.58 22.30 -40.91
C LYS A 280 -39.57 23.08 -42.23
N LYS A 281 -39.20 24.37 -42.21
CA LYS A 281 -39.04 25.18 -43.44
C LYS A 281 -37.81 24.74 -44.26
N ILE A 282 -36.67 24.49 -43.61
CA ILE A 282 -35.43 24.00 -44.25
C ILE A 282 -35.65 22.63 -44.93
N LYS A 283 -36.49 21.75 -44.36
CA LYS A 283 -36.84 20.48 -45.01
C LYS A 283 -37.65 20.63 -46.31
N ARG A 284 -38.37 21.74 -46.55
CA ARG A 284 -39.24 21.88 -47.74
C ARG A 284 -38.60 22.57 -48.95
N SER A 285 -37.59 23.43 -48.77
CA SER A 285 -36.96 24.16 -49.89
C SER A 285 -35.48 23.77 -50.11
N LYS A 286 -35.15 23.39 -51.35
CA LYS A 286 -33.75 23.08 -51.75
C LYS A 286 -32.86 24.33 -51.77
N SER A 287 -33.41 25.49 -52.11
CA SER A 287 -32.67 26.76 -52.17
C SER A 287 -32.25 27.24 -50.79
N ILE A 288 -33.15 27.13 -49.80
CA ILE A 288 -32.86 27.47 -48.40
C ILE A 288 -31.75 26.57 -47.82
N ARG A 289 -31.75 25.26 -48.14
CA ARG A 289 -30.67 24.37 -47.71
C ARG A 289 -29.30 24.75 -48.30
N MET A 290 -29.27 25.22 -49.55
CA MET A 290 -28.02 25.66 -50.19
C MET A 290 -27.52 26.96 -49.57
N GLY A 291 -28.39 27.94 -49.35
CA GLY A 291 -28.03 29.18 -48.65
C GLY A 291 -27.49 28.91 -47.24
N LEU A 292 -28.13 28.00 -46.50
CA LEU A 292 -27.65 27.57 -45.18
C LEU A 292 -26.27 26.89 -45.24
N ALA A 293 -26.03 26.01 -46.22
CA ALA A 293 -24.73 25.35 -46.38
C ALA A 293 -23.60 26.34 -46.71
N ILE A 294 -23.88 27.36 -47.52
CA ILE A 294 -22.90 28.44 -47.80
C ILE A 294 -22.66 29.27 -46.53
N PHE A 295 -23.72 29.62 -45.80
CA PHE A 295 -23.61 30.37 -44.54
C PHE A 295 -22.79 29.61 -43.50
N THR A 296 -23.04 28.32 -43.27
CA THR A 296 -22.28 27.55 -42.28
C THR A 296 -20.82 27.36 -42.71
N LEU A 297 -20.54 27.16 -44.00
CA LEU A 297 -19.18 27.08 -44.51
C LEU A 297 -18.40 28.39 -44.32
N LEU A 298 -18.98 29.53 -44.68
CA LEU A 298 -18.31 30.84 -44.56
C LEU A 298 -18.21 31.33 -43.12
N PHE A 299 -19.29 31.18 -42.33
CA PHE A 299 -19.36 31.73 -40.97
C PHE A 299 -18.77 30.77 -39.93
N LEU A 300 -19.29 29.54 -39.80
CA LEU A 300 -18.80 28.58 -38.80
C LEU A 300 -17.46 27.92 -39.19
N GLY A 301 -17.23 27.72 -40.50
CA GLY A 301 -15.96 27.27 -41.03
C GLY A 301 -14.92 28.39 -40.98
N PHE A 302 -14.83 29.20 -42.04
CA PHE A 302 -13.73 30.17 -42.20
C PHE A 302 -13.79 31.38 -41.25
N GLY A 303 -14.98 31.89 -40.92
CA GLY A 303 -15.13 33.10 -40.09
C GLY A 303 -14.83 32.87 -38.61
N MET A 304 -15.30 31.75 -38.05
CA MET A 304 -15.12 31.43 -36.64
C MET A 304 -13.97 30.46 -36.38
N ASN A 305 -13.64 29.58 -37.34
CA ASN A 305 -12.69 28.48 -37.20
C ASN A 305 -12.87 27.67 -35.89
N GLN A 306 -14.12 27.48 -35.49
CA GLN A 306 -14.52 26.74 -34.29
C GLN A 306 -15.71 25.86 -34.65
N SER A 307 -15.41 24.65 -35.12
CA SER A 307 -16.41 23.62 -35.40
C SER A 307 -16.64 22.75 -34.17
N PHE A 308 -17.87 22.28 -33.97
CA PHE A 308 -18.14 21.25 -32.96
C PHE A 308 -17.66 19.89 -33.49
N THR A 309 -16.77 19.22 -32.77
CA THR A 309 -16.13 17.99 -33.20
C THR A 309 -16.06 16.90 -32.12
N TYR A 310 -15.31 15.81 -32.31
CA TYR A 310 -15.27 14.77 -31.27
C TYR A 310 -14.37 15.16 -30.09
N ILE A 311 -13.34 15.98 -30.32
CA ILE A 311 -12.47 16.48 -29.25
C ILE A 311 -13.27 17.31 -28.21
N THR A 312 -14.31 18.04 -28.65
CA THR A 312 -15.20 18.77 -27.73
C THR A 312 -15.97 17.89 -26.76
N PHE A 313 -16.14 16.58 -27.04
CA PHE A 313 -16.67 15.64 -26.03
C PHE A 313 -15.63 15.23 -25.00
N VAL A 314 -14.33 15.23 -25.37
CA VAL A 314 -13.26 14.68 -24.53
C VAL A 314 -12.54 15.77 -23.72
N GLN A 315 -12.52 17.02 -24.18
CA GLN A 315 -11.88 18.17 -23.51
C GLN A 315 -12.21 18.33 -22.01
N PRO A 316 -13.46 18.22 -21.53
CA PRO A 316 -13.75 18.30 -20.09
C PRO A 316 -13.00 17.26 -19.23
N PHE A 317 -12.71 16.10 -19.81
CA PHE A 317 -12.00 14.99 -19.17
C PHE A 317 -10.47 15.10 -19.26
N MET A 318 -9.94 16.03 -20.07
CA MET A 318 -8.51 16.22 -20.31
C MET A 318 -7.86 17.29 -19.44
N GLY A 319 -8.61 17.91 -18.50
CA GLY A 319 -8.13 19.00 -17.66
C GLY A 319 -8.22 20.39 -18.30
N THR A 320 -9.04 20.56 -19.35
CA THR A 320 -9.02 21.76 -20.21
C THR A 320 -10.35 22.52 -20.13
N GLU A 321 -10.34 23.80 -19.71
CA GLU A 321 -11.58 24.59 -19.63
C GLU A 321 -12.14 24.90 -21.03
N LEU A 322 -13.44 24.67 -21.20
CA LEU A 322 -14.17 25.07 -22.40
C LEU A 322 -14.61 26.53 -22.27
N SER A 323 -14.45 27.32 -23.35
CA SER A 323 -15.03 28.66 -23.41
C SER A 323 -16.56 28.62 -23.29
N TYR A 324 -17.18 29.64 -22.70
CA TYR A 324 -18.64 29.74 -22.57
C TYR A 324 -19.38 29.57 -23.91
N PHE A 325 -18.79 30.06 -25.01
CA PHE A 325 -19.31 29.83 -26.35
C PHE A 325 -19.31 28.34 -26.73
N MET A 326 -18.21 27.62 -26.52
CA MET A 326 -18.12 26.20 -26.86
C MET A 326 -19.03 25.34 -25.97
N VAL A 327 -19.25 25.71 -24.71
CA VAL A 327 -20.26 25.07 -23.84
C VAL A 327 -21.65 25.24 -24.43
N ALA A 328 -22.06 26.49 -24.76
CA ALA A 328 -23.36 26.76 -25.36
C ALA A 328 -23.55 26.01 -26.69
N TYR A 329 -22.50 25.97 -27.54
CA TYR A 329 -22.51 25.20 -28.78
C TYR A 329 -22.71 23.70 -28.53
N SER A 330 -21.99 23.13 -27.57
CA SER A 330 -22.05 21.71 -27.23
C SER A 330 -23.45 21.28 -26.77
N VAL A 331 -24.07 22.06 -25.87
CA VAL A 331 -25.45 21.83 -25.41
C VAL A 331 -26.42 21.81 -26.58
N MET A 332 -26.34 22.80 -27.46
CA MET A 332 -27.24 22.92 -28.61
C MET A 332 -27.12 21.75 -29.59
N VAL A 333 -25.90 21.31 -29.89
CA VAL A 333 -25.65 20.17 -30.78
C VAL A 333 -26.21 18.88 -30.17
N LEU A 334 -25.92 18.63 -28.89
CA LEU A 334 -26.35 17.44 -28.16
C LEU A 334 -27.88 17.36 -28.02
N LEU A 335 -28.54 18.44 -27.60
CA LEU A 335 -30.01 18.49 -27.53
C LEU A 335 -30.65 18.25 -28.90
N SER A 336 -30.03 18.75 -29.98
CA SER A 336 -30.50 18.50 -31.34
C SER A 336 -30.36 17.04 -31.80
N ALA A 337 -29.42 16.28 -31.24
CA ALA A 337 -29.30 14.85 -31.50
C ALA A 337 -30.45 14.09 -30.83
N ILE A 338 -30.66 14.32 -29.53
CA ILE A 338 -31.70 13.66 -28.71
C ILE A 338 -33.11 13.94 -29.25
N TRP A 339 -33.43 15.21 -29.55
CA TRP A 339 -34.79 15.61 -29.92
C TRP A 339 -35.01 15.76 -31.43
N GLY A 340 -33.96 16.04 -32.21
CA GLY A 340 -34.06 16.56 -33.59
C GLY A 340 -33.58 15.63 -34.71
N LYS A 341 -33.17 14.39 -34.42
CA LYS A 341 -32.58 13.43 -35.38
C LYS A 341 -31.29 13.94 -36.03
N ASN A 342 -30.29 14.27 -35.22
CA ASN A 342 -28.96 14.76 -35.61
C ASN A 342 -29.01 15.93 -36.61
N VAL A 343 -29.44 17.10 -36.11
CA VAL A 343 -29.58 18.34 -36.92
C VAL A 343 -28.21 18.87 -37.33
N TYR A 344 -27.22 18.78 -36.43
CA TYR A 344 -25.86 19.27 -36.65
C TYR A 344 -25.25 18.67 -37.93
N CYS A 345 -25.12 17.34 -38.01
CA CYS A 345 -24.49 16.68 -39.15
C CYS A 345 -25.28 16.81 -40.46
N LYS A 346 -26.57 17.15 -40.41
CA LYS A 346 -27.43 17.29 -41.60
C LYS A 346 -27.46 18.71 -42.18
N TYR A 347 -27.36 19.74 -41.35
CA TYR A 347 -27.64 21.12 -41.75
C TYR A 347 -26.65 22.18 -41.25
N VAL A 348 -25.86 21.90 -40.20
CA VAL A 348 -25.04 22.91 -39.52
C VAL A 348 -23.53 22.68 -39.71
N CYS A 349 -23.09 21.41 -39.79
CA CYS A 349 -21.68 21.05 -39.92
C CYS A 349 -21.00 21.70 -41.16
N PRO A 350 -19.96 22.54 -40.99
CA PRO A 350 -19.33 23.28 -42.10
C PRO A 350 -18.58 22.35 -43.07
N PHE A 351 -17.93 21.30 -42.57
CA PHE A 351 -17.27 20.30 -43.41
C PHE A 351 -18.26 19.40 -44.18
N GLY A 352 -19.44 19.15 -43.60
CA GLY A 352 -20.56 18.52 -44.30
C GLY A 352 -21.11 19.42 -45.41
N ALA A 353 -21.20 20.73 -45.17
CA ALA A 353 -21.59 21.73 -46.15
C ALA A 353 -20.58 21.81 -47.31
N ALA A 354 -19.27 21.83 -47.02
CA ALA A 354 -18.21 21.81 -48.04
C ALA A 354 -18.37 20.64 -49.03
N GLN A 355 -18.52 19.41 -48.51
CA GLN A 355 -18.75 18.21 -49.34
C GLN A 355 -20.08 18.24 -50.11
N MET A 356 -21.12 18.87 -49.57
CA MET A 356 -22.42 19.01 -50.26
C MET A 356 -22.36 20.01 -51.41
N ILE A 357 -21.66 21.14 -51.20
CA ILE A 357 -21.45 22.18 -52.21
C ILE A 357 -20.55 21.64 -53.33
N SER A 358 -19.42 21.00 -52.99
CA SER A 358 -18.50 20.41 -53.98
C SER A 358 -19.17 19.35 -54.84
N LEU A 359 -20.07 18.53 -54.25
CA LEU A 359 -20.86 17.54 -54.97
C LEU A 359 -21.96 18.15 -55.88
N LYS A 360 -22.47 19.36 -55.57
CA LYS A 360 -23.48 20.03 -56.42
C LYS A 360 -22.86 20.70 -57.64
N TYR A 361 -21.68 21.30 -57.48
CA TYR A 361 -20.95 22.00 -58.54
C TYR A 361 -19.85 21.14 -59.20
N SER A 362 -19.86 19.83 -58.93
CA SER A 362 -18.93 18.87 -59.53
C SER A 362 -19.17 18.71 -61.03
N PRO A 363 -18.13 18.79 -61.88
CA PRO A 363 -18.22 18.47 -63.30
C PRO A 363 -18.34 16.94 -63.53
N PHE A 364 -18.19 16.12 -62.50
CA PHE A 364 -18.26 14.67 -62.59
C PHE A 364 -19.65 14.13 -62.22
N LYS A 365 -20.14 13.15 -62.98
CA LYS A 365 -21.33 12.37 -62.57
C LYS A 365 -21.07 11.71 -61.22
N LYS A 366 -22.08 11.75 -60.34
CA LYS A 366 -22.06 11.12 -59.02
C LYS A 366 -21.96 9.60 -59.19
N LYS A 367 -21.03 8.95 -58.48
CA LYS A 367 -20.99 7.50 -58.36
C LYS A 367 -21.28 7.10 -56.92
N ASP A 368 -22.14 6.11 -56.71
CA ASP A 368 -22.21 5.44 -55.41
C ASP A 368 -20.92 4.64 -55.17
N ILE A 369 -20.48 4.62 -53.91
CA ILE A 369 -19.32 3.85 -53.48
C ILE A 369 -19.69 2.37 -53.60
N LEU A 370 -18.74 1.51 -53.99
CA LEU A 370 -18.92 0.05 -54.12
C LEU A 370 -19.19 -0.67 -52.77
N ILE A 371 -19.34 0.08 -51.68
CA ILE A 371 -19.48 -0.38 -50.30
C ILE A 371 -20.88 0.00 -49.82
N SER A 372 -21.62 -0.96 -49.26
CA SER A 372 -22.99 -0.72 -48.80
C SER A 372 -23.04 0.26 -47.61
N ASN A 373 -24.16 0.97 -47.43
CA ASN A 373 -24.32 1.95 -46.35
C ASN A 373 -24.05 1.38 -44.92
N LYS A 374 -24.30 0.09 -44.63
CA LYS A 374 -23.95 -0.46 -43.29
C LYS A 374 -22.47 -0.82 -43.19
N GLN A 375 -21.81 -1.28 -44.25
CA GLN A 375 -20.35 -1.45 -44.26
C GLN A 375 -19.66 -0.08 -44.07
N ALA A 376 -20.14 0.97 -44.75
CA ALA A 376 -19.66 2.33 -44.56
C ALA A 376 -19.85 2.82 -43.11
N SER A 377 -21.03 2.58 -42.53
CA SER A 377 -21.27 2.88 -41.12
C SER A 377 -20.36 2.10 -40.17
N LEU A 378 -20.07 0.83 -40.47
CA LEU A 378 -19.20 -0.01 -39.62
C LEU A 378 -17.76 0.53 -39.58
N ILE A 379 -17.21 0.95 -40.73
CA ILE A 379 -15.90 1.61 -40.82
C ILE A 379 -15.91 2.89 -39.97
N ARG A 380 -16.97 3.70 -40.06
CA ARG A 380 -17.12 4.94 -39.28
C ARG A 380 -17.14 4.70 -37.77
N TYR A 381 -17.83 3.64 -37.32
CA TYR A 381 -17.81 3.21 -35.92
C TYR A 381 -16.41 2.76 -35.49
N ALA A 382 -15.73 1.95 -36.29
CA ALA A 382 -14.38 1.46 -35.96
C ALA A 382 -13.36 2.59 -35.81
N VAL A 383 -13.30 3.54 -36.76
CA VAL A 383 -12.41 4.70 -36.69
C VAL A 383 -12.68 5.54 -35.44
N THR A 384 -13.95 5.81 -35.12
CA THR A 384 -14.33 6.56 -33.91
C THR A 384 -13.84 5.89 -32.63
N LEU A 385 -13.95 4.56 -32.56
CA LEU A 385 -13.60 3.79 -31.37
C LEU A 385 -12.07 3.79 -31.14
N VAL A 386 -11.28 3.65 -32.21
CA VAL A 386 -9.82 3.76 -32.16
C VAL A 386 -9.38 5.15 -31.67
N LEU A 387 -9.97 6.23 -32.20
CA LEU A 387 -9.61 7.59 -31.80
C LEU A 387 -9.97 7.91 -30.35
N LEU A 388 -11.17 7.51 -29.89
CA LEU A 388 -11.55 7.70 -28.49
C LEU A 388 -10.69 6.86 -27.54
N SER A 389 -10.34 5.63 -27.92
CA SER A 389 -9.46 4.78 -27.09
C SER A 389 -8.07 5.39 -26.92
N GLY A 390 -7.44 5.90 -27.99
CA GLY A 390 -6.11 6.52 -27.91
C GLY A 390 -6.06 7.74 -26.99
N VAL A 391 -7.08 8.61 -27.05
CA VAL A 391 -7.15 9.77 -26.15
C VAL A 391 -7.35 9.34 -24.69
N ILE A 392 -8.12 8.26 -24.42
CA ILE A 392 -8.28 7.69 -23.07
C ILE A 392 -6.97 7.09 -22.55
N TYR A 393 -6.14 6.48 -23.41
CA TYR A 393 -4.82 5.94 -23.05
C TYR A 393 -3.72 7.01 -22.91
N GLY A 394 -4.06 8.30 -22.90
CA GLY A 394 -3.11 9.39 -22.69
C GLY A 394 -2.35 9.85 -23.94
N TYR A 395 -2.64 9.29 -25.13
CA TYR A 395 -2.11 9.80 -26.40
C TYR A 395 -2.84 11.09 -26.80
N ARG A 396 -2.53 12.20 -26.10
CA ARG A 396 -3.21 13.50 -26.26
C ARG A 396 -3.14 14.03 -27.70
N ASP A 397 -2.05 13.75 -28.41
CA ASP A 397 -1.85 14.16 -29.81
C ASP A 397 -2.84 13.54 -30.80
N TRP A 398 -3.46 12.40 -30.45
CA TRP A 398 -4.48 11.78 -31.31
C TRP A 398 -5.80 12.55 -31.31
N GLY A 399 -5.98 13.51 -30.39
CA GLY A 399 -7.06 14.51 -30.47
C GLY A 399 -6.97 15.38 -31.73
N ASN A 400 -5.79 15.50 -32.35
CA ASN A 400 -5.57 16.25 -33.59
C ASN A 400 -6.03 15.49 -34.86
N PHE A 401 -6.65 14.31 -34.75
CA PHE A 401 -7.24 13.59 -35.90
C PHE A 401 -8.56 14.25 -36.34
N GLU A 402 -8.49 15.52 -36.74
CA GLU A 402 -9.67 16.30 -37.08
C GLU A 402 -9.39 17.23 -38.26
N LEU A 403 -9.99 16.95 -39.41
CA LEU A 403 -9.75 17.70 -40.65
C LEU A 403 -10.27 19.15 -40.65
N PHE A 404 -10.96 19.56 -39.59
CA PHE A 404 -11.72 20.81 -39.54
C PHE A 404 -10.84 22.02 -39.18
N PRO A 405 -10.05 22.02 -38.08
CA PRO A 405 -9.26 23.19 -37.68
C PRO A 405 -8.15 23.53 -38.67
N ASP A 406 -7.50 22.52 -39.26
CA ASP A 406 -6.44 22.73 -40.25
C ASP A 406 -6.98 23.34 -41.54
N LEU A 407 -8.07 22.78 -42.09
CA LEU A 407 -8.67 23.27 -43.35
C LEU A 407 -9.19 24.70 -43.23
N PHE A 408 -9.96 24.99 -42.19
CA PHE A 408 -10.58 26.30 -42.01
C PHE A 408 -9.62 27.34 -41.42
N GLY A 409 -8.59 26.90 -40.69
CA GLY A 409 -7.48 27.74 -40.24
C GLY A 409 -6.39 27.99 -41.30
N LEU A 410 -6.53 27.46 -42.51
CA LEU A 410 -5.58 27.61 -43.63
C LEU A 410 -4.13 27.24 -43.25
N GLN A 411 -3.96 26.15 -42.49
CA GLN A 411 -2.66 25.72 -41.99
C GLN A 411 -1.85 24.96 -43.06
N PHE A 412 -1.32 25.67 -44.06
CA PHE A 412 -0.58 25.07 -45.19
C PHE A 412 0.67 24.27 -44.79
N SER A 413 1.20 24.46 -43.58
CA SER A 413 2.32 23.69 -43.01
C SER A 413 1.90 22.35 -42.38
N SER A 414 0.59 22.10 -42.20
CA SER A 414 0.06 20.89 -41.58
C SER A 414 -0.26 19.83 -42.62
N TYR A 415 0.17 18.59 -42.42
CA TYR A 415 -0.16 17.49 -43.34
C TYR A 415 -1.67 17.20 -43.39
N TRP A 416 -2.39 17.45 -42.29
CA TRP A 416 -3.86 17.28 -42.22
C TRP A 416 -4.62 18.25 -43.13
N PHE A 417 -4.09 19.46 -43.38
CA PHE A 417 -4.66 20.40 -44.34
C PHE A 417 -4.83 19.76 -45.72
N PHE A 418 -3.77 19.11 -46.21
CA PHE A 418 -3.79 18.43 -47.52
C PHE A 418 -4.73 17.24 -47.55
N VAL A 419 -4.83 16.46 -46.45
CA VAL A 419 -5.79 15.36 -46.33
C VAL A 419 -7.23 15.89 -46.38
N ALA A 420 -7.51 17.03 -45.73
CA ALA A 420 -8.82 17.67 -45.75
C ALA A 420 -9.24 18.15 -47.14
N VAL A 421 -8.32 18.78 -47.89
CA VAL A 421 -8.53 19.19 -49.28
C VAL A 421 -8.81 17.97 -50.18
N LEU A 422 -8.00 16.91 -50.06
CA LEU A 422 -8.18 15.66 -50.82
C LEU A 422 -9.58 15.07 -50.60
N VAL A 423 -10.06 15.03 -49.35
CA VAL A 423 -11.38 14.52 -48.99
C VAL A 423 -12.52 15.32 -49.63
N VAL A 424 -12.42 16.66 -49.68
CA VAL A 424 -13.41 17.52 -50.35
C VAL A 424 -13.40 17.30 -51.87
N LEU A 425 -12.23 17.11 -52.48
CA LEU A 425 -12.09 16.78 -53.91
C LEU A 425 -12.67 15.40 -54.25
N VAL A 426 -12.39 14.36 -53.45
CA VAL A 426 -12.98 13.02 -53.62
C VAL A 426 -14.51 13.07 -53.48
N SER A 427 -15.03 13.97 -52.64
CA SER A 427 -16.47 14.18 -52.47
C SER A 427 -17.19 14.78 -53.68
N MET A 428 -16.46 15.36 -54.65
CA MET A 428 -17.02 15.75 -55.95
C MET A 428 -17.48 14.53 -56.76
N ARG A 429 -16.86 13.36 -56.50
CA ARG A 429 -17.09 12.09 -57.20
C ARG A 429 -18.00 11.15 -56.43
N PHE A 430 -17.77 11.04 -55.11
CA PHE A 430 -18.44 10.12 -54.20
C PHE A 430 -19.17 10.89 -53.08
N PRO A 431 -20.51 10.87 -53.02
CA PRO A 431 -21.27 11.71 -52.09
C PRO A 431 -20.88 11.55 -50.61
N MET A 432 -20.43 12.65 -49.99
CA MET A 432 -20.23 12.78 -48.54
C MET A 432 -19.28 11.73 -47.94
N ILE A 433 -18.16 11.45 -48.62
CA ILE A 433 -17.25 10.33 -48.32
C ILE A 433 -16.81 10.30 -46.84
N TRP A 434 -16.42 11.43 -46.27
CA TRP A 434 -15.94 11.53 -44.88
C TRP A 434 -17.07 11.36 -43.88
N CYS A 435 -18.20 12.05 -44.10
CA CYS A 435 -19.36 11.95 -43.22
C CYS A 435 -19.98 10.53 -43.22
N ARG A 436 -19.75 9.73 -44.27
CA ARG A 436 -20.21 8.34 -44.37
C ARG A 436 -19.23 7.30 -43.82
N LEU A 437 -17.91 7.50 -43.97
CA LEU A 437 -16.91 6.47 -43.67
C LEU A 437 -16.07 6.71 -42.42
N THR A 438 -15.81 7.95 -42.04
CA THR A 438 -14.68 8.26 -41.14
C THR A 438 -14.94 9.38 -40.14
N CYS A 439 -16.05 10.13 -40.23
CA CYS A 439 -16.32 11.25 -39.31
C CYS A 439 -16.71 10.76 -37.90
N PRO A 440 -15.85 10.96 -36.87
CA PRO A 440 -16.12 10.48 -35.52
C PRO A 440 -17.26 11.24 -34.84
N THR A 441 -17.31 12.56 -35.02
CA THR A 441 -18.38 13.44 -34.51
C THR A 441 -19.76 13.00 -35.01
N GLY A 442 -19.86 12.61 -36.28
CA GLY A 442 -21.10 12.10 -36.86
C GLY A 442 -21.53 10.77 -36.26
N CYS A 443 -20.56 9.91 -35.93
CA CYS A 443 -20.81 8.63 -35.28
C CYS A 443 -21.42 8.82 -33.88
N VAL A 444 -20.78 9.62 -33.02
CA VAL A 444 -21.26 9.89 -31.64
C VAL A 444 -22.69 10.46 -31.64
N LEU A 445 -22.97 11.43 -32.52
CA LEU A 445 -24.30 12.07 -32.60
C LEU A 445 -25.38 11.16 -33.21
N ASP A 446 -25.03 10.27 -34.14
CA ASP A 446 -25.96 9.24 -34.63
C ASP A 446 -26.26 8.21 -33.52
N THR A 447 -25.27 7.76 -32.73
CA THR A 447 -25.50 6.85 -31.59
C THR A 447 -26.40 7.47 -30.52
N LEU A 448 -26.21 8.75 -30.18
CA LEU A 448 -27.10 9.48 -29.25
C LEU A 448 -28.53 9.60 -29.79
N THR A 449 -28.69 9.77 -31.10
CA THR A 449 -30.00 9.80 -31.75
C THR A 449 -30.69 8.44 -31.66
N ASP A 450 -29.97 7.35 -31.95
CA ASP A 450 -30.51 5.98 -31.92
C ASP A 450 -30.90 5.57 -30.48
N ALA A 451 -30.09 5.92 -29.47
CA ALA A 451 -30.39 5.70 -28.06
C ALA A 451 -31.67 6.43 -27.61
N ALA A 452 -31.92 7.64 -28.12
CA ALA A 452 -33.11 8.43 -27.83
C ALA A 452 -34.42 7.89 -28.47
N GLU A 453 -34.35 6.94 -29.41
CA GLU A 453 -35.52 6.35 -30.09
C GLU A 453 -35.88 4.93 -29.61
N PHE A 454 -35.16 4.35 -28.64
CA PHE A 454 -35.35 2.96 -28.21
C PHE A 454 -36.60 2.74 -27.32
N ARG A 455 -37.65 2.11 -27.88
CA ARG A 455 -38.87 1.69 -27.13
C ARG A 455 -38.92 0.17 -26.93
N GLY A 456 -39.05 -0.24 -25.67
CA GLY A 456 -39.01 -1.63 -25.21
C GLY A 456 -39.94 -2.64 -25.91
N TYR A 457 -39.32 -3.77 -26.26
CA TYR A 457 -39.84 -5.13 -26.42
C TYR A 457 -41.37 -5.37 -26.23
N LYS A 458 -42.10 -5.64 -27.34
CA LYS A 458 -43.47 -6.19 -27.29
C LYS A 458 -43.47 -7.71 -27.10
N LYS A 459 -44.11 -8.20 -26.03
CA LYS A 459 -44.43 -9.62 -25.74
C LYS A 459 -45.02 -10.37 -26.96
N LYS A 460 -44.55 -11.59 -27.24
CA LYS A 460 -45.15 -12.55 -28.19
C LYS A 460 -46.15 -13.49 -27.50
N LYS A 461 -47.29 -13.76 -28.14
CA LYS A 461 -48.26 -14.84 -27.79
C LYS A 461 -47.76 -16.21 -28.30
N PRO A 462 -48.25 -17.35 -27.75
CA PRO A 462 -47.93 -18.70 -28.20
C PRO A 462 -48.97 -19.28 -29.19
N ILE A 463 -48.59 -20.16 -30.13
CA ILE A 463 -49.44 -21.18 -30.81
C ILE A 463 -48.54 -22.27 -31.45
N ALA A 464 -49.08 -23.49 -31.53
CA ALA A 464 -48.48 -24.80 -31.72
C ALA A 464 -48.12 -25.30 -33.16
N LYS A 465 -47.29 -26.36 -33.16
CA LYS A 465 -47.20 -27.57 -34.01
C LYS A 465 -47.37 -27.51 -35.56
N ASN A 466 -46.31 -28.05 -36.20
CA ASN A 466 -46.26 -28.96 -37.36
C ASN A 466 -46.05 -28.43 -38.81
N THR A 467 -44.83 -28.75 -39.31
CA THR A 467 -44.44 -29.25 -40.66
C THR A 467 -44.32 -28.33 -41.89
N VAL A 468 -43.13 -28.48 -42.53
CA VAL A 468 -42.76 -28.29 -43.96
C VAL A 468 -42.28 -26.88 -44.42
N MET A 469 -41.00 -26.85 -44.85
CA MET A 469 -40.34 -25.77 -45.62
C MET A 469 -40.77 -25.79 -47.12
N PRO A 470 -40.41 -24.80 -47.98
CA PRO A 470 -40.17 -23.37 -47.77
C PRO A 470 -40.85 -22.47 -48.85
N LYS A 471 -41.11 -21.18 -48.59
CA LYS A 471 -41.16 -20.13 -49.65
C LYS A 471 -40.99 -18.68 -49.15
N ILE A 472 -39.98 -18.01 -49.69
CA ILE A 472 -39.53 -16.63 -49.47
C ILE A 472 -40.62 -15.57 -49.78
N LYS A 473 -40.84 -14.59 -48.88
CA LYS A 473 -41.02 -13.15 -49.21
C LYS A 473 -40.92 -12.17 -48.00
N ARG A 474 -39.83 -11.39 -47.97
CA ARG A 474 -39.69 -9.95 -47.56
C ARG A 474 -40.63 -9.34 -46.47
N ASN A 475 -40.08 -8.93 -45.31
CA ASN A 475 -39.59 -7.54 -45.03
C ASN A 475 -39.39 -7.21 -43.52
N LYS A 476 -38.12 -7.09 -43.09
CA LYS A 476 -37.54 -6.27 -41.97
C LYS A 476 -38.08 -6.47 -40.52
N PRO A 477 -37.20 -6.48 -39.49
CA PRO A 477 -36.02 -5.62 -39.38
C PRO A 477 -34.67 -6.37 -39.25
N MET A 478 -33.98 -6.58 -40.37
CA MET A 478 -32.55 -6.92 -40.39
C MET A 478 -31.67 -5.68 -40.17
N VAL A 479 -31.79 -5.05 -39.00
CA VAL A 479 -30.65 -4.31 -38.41
C VAL A 479 -29.69 -5.30 -37.74
N ALA A 480 -30.20 -6.47 -37.33
CA ALA A 480 -29.53 -7.46 -36.48
C ALA A 480 -28.74 -8.59 -37.19
N THR A 481 -28.93 -8.83 -38.50
CA THR A 481 -28.33 -10.00 -39.20
C THR A 481 -27.31 -9.61 -40.28
N VAL A 482 -27.11 -8.30 -40.45
CA VAL A 482 -25.95 -7.71 -41.13
C VAL A 482 -24.87 -7.42 -40.07
N LEU A 483 -24.42 -8.50 -39.42
CA LEU A 483 -23.34 -8.57 -38.42
C LEU A 483 -22.90 -10.03 -38.10
N LEU A 484 -23.57 -11.05 -38.68
CA LEU A 484 -23.46 -12.45 -38.20
C LEU A 484 -23.12 -13.52 -39.26
N LEU A 485 -22.87 -13.14 -40.52
CA LEU A 485 -22.49 -14.08 -41.60
C LEU A 485 -21.35 -13.53 -42.50
N PHE A 486 -20.37 -12.91 -41.85
CA PHE A 486 -18.96 -12.96 -42.28
C PHE A 486 -18.09 -13.61 -41.19
N MET A 487 -18.66 -14.53 -40.41
CA MET A 487 -17.88 -15.71 -40.03
C MET A 487 -17.58 -16.49 -41.31
N GLY A 488 -16.30 -16.79 -41.51
CA GLY A 488 -15.90 -17.87 -42.40
C GLY A 488 -14.79 -17.52 -43.38
N LEU A 489 -13.64 -17.04 -42.88
CA LEU A 489 -12.29 -17.46 -43.31
C LEU A 489 -11.25 -16.72 -42.43
N GLY A 490 -10.99 -17.25 -41.24
CA GLY A 490 -9.89 -16.78 -40.38
C GLY A 490 -10.01 -17.12 -38.89
N ASN A 491 -9.04 -17.88 -38.37
CA ASN A 491 -8.76 -18.10 -36.93
C ASN A 491 -9.96 -18.48 -36.05
N ALA A 492 -10.92 -19.24 -36.59
CA ALA A 492 -12.19 -19.55 -35.94
C ALA A 492 -12.03 -20.52 -34.74
N ARG A 493 -12.02 -19.96 -33.51
CA ARG A 493 -12.34 -20.69 -32.27
C ARG A 493 -13.85 -20.93 -32.15
N ALA A 494 -14.30 -21.72 -31.19
CA ALA A 494 -15.73 -21.75 -30.84
C ALA A 494 -16.17 -20.41 -30.21
N GLN A 495 -17.48 -20.20 -30.04
CA GLN A 495 -18.06 -18.92 -29.58
C GLN A 495 -17.28 -18.30 -28.42
N GLN A 496 -16.63 -17.17 -28.69
CA GLN A 496 -15.60 -16.65 -27.79
C GLN A 496 -16.20 -15.87 -26.61
N PHE A 497 -15.80 -16.31 -25.42
CA PHE A 497 -15.88 -15.62 -24.16
C PHE A 497 -14.82 -14.53 -24.12
N HIS A 498 -15.25 -13.29 -24.28
CA HIS A 498 -14.37 -12.13 -24.20
C HIS A 498 -14.31 -11.66 -22.75
N LEU A 499 -13.33 -12.18 -22.01
CA LEU A 499 -13.06 -11.80 -20.62
C LEU A 499 -12.04 -10.67 -20.58
N SER A 500 -12.33 -9.69 -19.73
CA SER A 500 -11.42 -8.61 -19.38
C SER A 500 -11.03 -8.70 -17.90
N VAL A 501 -9.75 -8.56 -17.61
CA VAL A 501 -9.15 -8.50 -16.27
C VAL A 501 -8.55 -7.12 -16.10
N ILE A 502 -9.12 -6.39 -15.16
CA ILE A 502 -8.80 -5.00 -14.85
C ILE A 502 -8.81 -4.82 -13.32
N ASP A 503 -8.27 -3.71 -12.82
CA ASP A 503 -8.28 -3.45 -11.38
C ASP A 503 -9.68 -3.10 -10.83
N LEU A 504 -9.90 -3.26 -9.51
CA LEU A 504 -11.13 -2.84 -8.84
C LEU A 504 -11.32 -1.33 -8.88
N GLU A 505 -10.27 -0.59 -8.53
CA GLU A 505 -10.33 0.79 -8.06
C GLU A 505 -9.65 1.77 -9.03
N ASP A 506 -8.54 1.42 -9.71
CA ASP A 506 -7.97 2.29 -10.77
C ASP A 506 -8.47 1.99 -12.21
N GLN A 507 -9.29 0.94 -12.36
CA GLN A 507 -9.89 0.53 -13.62
C GLN A 507 -8.90 0.11 -14.73
N ARG A 508 -7.57 0.16 -14.52
CA ARG A 508 -6.57 -0.13 -15.55
C ARG A 508 -6.63 -1.60 -15.99
N ALA A 509 -6.21 -1.83 -17.24
CA ALA A 509 -5.87 -3.16 -17.72
C ALA A 509 -4.86 -3.84 -16.80
N ILE A 510 -5.07 -5.11 -16.44
CA ILE A 510 -4.05 -5.94 -15.79
C ILE A 510 -3.49 -6.90 -16.84
N PRO A 511 -2.39 -6.53 -17.52
CA PRO A 511 -1.72 -7.43 -18.44
C PRO A 511 -1.06 -8.59 -17.69
N ALA A 512 -0.84 -9.71 -18.40
CA ALA A 512 -0.24 -10.93 -17.87
C ALA A 512 -0.98 -11.60 -16.68
N ALA A 513 -2.27 -11.33 -16.49
CA ALA A 513 -3.10 -12.01 -15.52
C ALA A 513 -3.44 -13.44 -15.98
N ASN A 514 -3.17 -14.42 -15.11
CA ASN A 514 -3.45 -15.82 -15.34
C ASN A 514 -4.93 -16.10 -15.16
N VAL A 515 -5.58 -16.59 -16.22
CA VAL A 515 -6.97 -17.05 -16.20
C VAL A 515 -7.01 -18.54 -16.45
N HIS A 516 -7.66 -19.22 -15.54
CA HIS A 516 -7.87 -20.64 -15.59
C HIS A 516 -9.36 -20.95 -15.67
N LEU A 517 -9.73 -21.99 -16.42
CA LEU A 517 -11.09 -22.29 -16.83
C LEU A 517 -11.38 -23.78 -16.63
N VAL A 518 -12.31 -24.10 -15.73
CA VAL A 518 -12.58 -25.47 -15.27
C VAL A 518 -14.06 -25.82 -15.43
N ASP A 519 -14.36 -26.98 -15.99
CA ASP A 519 -15.58 -27.72 -15.72
C ASP A 519 -15.25 -29.13 -15.20
N ALA A 520 -15.57 -29.36 -13.93
CA ALA A 520 -15.33 -30.62 -13.22
C ALA A 520 -16.41 -31.69 -13.49
N SER A 521 -17.42 -31.41 -14.32
CA SER A 521 -18.45 -32.39 -14.73
C SER A 521 -18.17 -33.07 -16.07
N THR A 522 -17.60 -32.36 -17.08
CA THR A 522 -17.13 -32.97 -18.34
C THR A 522 -15.62 -33.16 -18.43
N GLY A 523 -14.86 -32.72 -17.41
CA GLY A 523 -13.41 -32.92 -17.34
C GLY A 523 -12.63 -31.97 -18.25
N PHE A 524 -13.05 -30.72 -18.34
CA PHE A 524 -12.46 -29.71 -19.22
C PHE A 524 -11.64 -28.69 -18.42
N ASP A 525 -10.37 -28.52 -18.80
CA ASP A 525 -9.37 -27.69 -18.11
C ASP A 525 -8.57 -26.88 -19.16
N LYS A 526 -8.50 -25.55 -18.97
CA LYS A 526 -7.83 -24.63 -19.90
C LYS A 526 -7.20 -23.41 -19.20
N TYR A 527 -5.88 -23.30 -19.30
CA TYR A 527 -5.06 -22.16 -18.86
C TYR A 527 -4.87 -21.14 -20.00
N MET A 528 -4.99 -19.83 -19.75
CA MET A 528 -4.63 -18.73 -20.65
C MET A 528 -4.20 -17.46 -19.89
N VAL A 529 -3.55 -16.50 -20.57
CA VAL A 529 -2.96 -15.29 -19.96
C VAL A 529 -3.42 -14.03 -20.70
N THR A 530 -3.67 -12.93 -19.99
CA THR A 530 -4.10 -11.66 -20.61
C THR A 530 -2.99 -10.95 -21.38
N ASN A 531 -3.38 -10.30 -22.49
CA ASN A 531 -2.50 -9.46 -23.28
C ASN A 531 -2.25 -8.08 -22.62
N GLU A 532 -1.54 -7.18 -23.30
CA GLU A 532 -1.23 -5.81 -22.82
C GLU A 532 -2.46 -4.97 -22.42
N GLN A 533 -3.67 -5.28 -22.92
CA GLN A 533 -4.91 -4.61 -22.52
C GLN A 533 -5.75 -5.43 -21.52
N GLY A 534 -5.15 -6.43 -20.85
CA GLY A 534 -5.80 -7.19 -19.79
C GLY A 534 -6.90 -8.13 -20.27
N GLN A 535 -6.95 -8.48 -21.57
CA GLN A 535 -8.03 -9.27 -22.14
C GLN A 535 -7.58 -10.65 -22.61
N ILE A 536 -8.53 -11.59 -22.59
CA ILE A 536 -8.42 -12.90 -23.25
C ILE A 536 -9.71 -13.27 -23.97
N SER A 537 -9.61 -14.22 -24.90
CA SER A 537 -10.75 -14.67 -25.69
C SER A 537 -10.72 -16.17 -25.97
N PHE A 538 -11.69 -16.93 -25.44
CA PHE A 538 -11.71 -18.39 -25.46
C PHE A 538 -13.09 -19.01 -25.67
N ASP A 539 -13.11 -20.26 -26.09
CA ASP A 539 -14.28 -21.10 -26.28
C ASP A 539 -15.18 -21.16 -25.02
N TYR A 540 -16.29 -20.41 -24.96
CA TYR A 540 -17.21 -20.47 -23.81
C TYR A 540 -17.93 -21.82 -23.77
N ARG A 541 -18.06 -22.40 -22.58
CA ARG A 541 -18.98 -23.51 -22.31
C ARG A 541 -19.79 -23.21 -21.04
N PRO A 542 -21.11 -23.50 -21.01
CA PRO A 542 -21.91 -23.33 -19.80
C PRO A 542 -21.36 -24.20 -18.66
N GLY A 543 -21.25 -23.63 -17.46
CA GLY A 543 -20.69 -24.33 -16.28
C GLY A 543 -19.19 -24.15 -16.06
N LEU A 544 -18.49 -23.38 -16.90
CA LEU A 544 -17.09 -23.02 -16.65
C LEU A 544 -16.96 -22.14 -15.40
N VAL A 545 -16.23 -22.63 -14.41
CA VAL A 545 -15.71 -21.85 -13.30
C VAL A 545 -14.38 -21.22 -13.73
N ALA A 546 -14.28 -19.89 -13.67
CA ALA A 546 -13.03 -19.19 -13.94
C ALA A 546 -12.31 -18.80 -12.65
N VAL A 547 -10.98 -18.83 -12.69
CA VAL A 547 -10.09 -18.37 -11.61
C VAL A 547 -9.05 -17.42 -12.19
N VAL A 548 -8.97 -16.19 -11.68
CA VAL A 548 -8.11 -15.12 -12.21
C VAL A 548 -7.16 -14.58 -11.13
N SER A 549 -5.91 -14.27 -11.50
CA SER A 549 -4.86 -13.77 -10.58
C SER A 549 -3.69 -13.10 -11.32
N HIS A 550 -3.06 -12.07 -10.74
CA HIS A 550 -1.77 -11.53 -11.20
C HIS A 550 -0.86 -11.17 -10.01
N LEU A 551 0.44 -10.94 -10.24
CA LEU A 551 1.50 -10.96 -9.22
C LEU A 551 1.27 -10.05 -8.00
N CYS A 552 0.74 -8.84 -8.23
CA CYS A 552 0.42 -7.85 -7.20
C CYS A 552 -1.09 -7.58 -7.09
N TYR A 553 -1.94 -8.54 -7.50
CA TYR A 553 -3.38 -8.33 -7.63
C TYR A 553 -4.19 -9.51 -7.08
N LEU A 554 -5.04 -9.23 -6.10
CA LEU A 554 -5.70 -10.21 -5.24
C LEU A 554 -6.53 -11.24 -6.06
N PRO A 555 -6.31 -12.55 -5.88
CA PRO A 555 -6.91 -13.60 -6.72
C PRO A 555 -8.41 -13.78 -6.47
N LYS A 556 -9.20 -13.93 -7.54
CA LYS A 556 -10.67 -14.01 -7.48
C LYS A 556 -11.22 -15.08 -8.44
N GLN A 557 -12.30 -15.75 -8.03
CA GLN A 557 -12.93 -16.87 -8.76
C GLN A 557 -14.41 -16.58 -9.01
N MET A 558 -14.91 -16.92 -10.20
CA MET A 558 -16.27 -16.61 -10.65
C MET A 558 -16.78 -17.65 -11.65
N GLU A 559 -17.99 -18.16 -11.46
CA GLU A 559 -18.71 -18.89 -12.51
C GLU A 559 -19.00 -17.95 -13.68
N LEU A 560 -18.62 -18.38 -14.88
CA LEU A 560 -18.83 -17.62 -16.10
C LEU A 560 -20.29 -17.80 -16.54
N GLY A 561 -21.04 -16.69 -16.62
CA GLY A 561 -22.44 -16.69 -17.06
C GLY A 561 -22.71 -15.87 -18.33
N SER A 562 -22.09 -14.70 -18.46
CA SER A 562 -22.29 -13.77 -19.59
C SER A 562 -21.17 -13.86 -20.61
N ALA A 563 -21.49 -14.05 -21.90
CA ALA A 563 -20.52 -14.27 -22.99
C ALA A 563 -19.42 -13.20 -23.16
N SER A 564 -19.57 -12.03 -22.55
CA SER A 564 -18.45 -11.19 -22.16
C SER A 564 -18.62 -10.80 -20.69
N MET A 565 -17.51 -10.67 -19.99
CA MET A 565 -17.45 -10.49 -18.54
C MET A 565 -16.21 -9.68 -18.16
N THR A 566 -16.24 -9.09 -16.97
CA THR A 566 -15.09 -8.38 -16.38
C THR A 566 -14.83 -8.94 -15.00
N ILE A 567 -13.96 -9.98 -14.90
CA ILE A 567 -13.50 -10.47 -13.59
C ILE A 567 -12.40 -9.51 -13.15
N LYS A 568 -12.83 -8.47 -12.43
CA LYS A 568 -11.92 -7.54 -11.77
C LYS A 568 -11.08 -8.26 -10.70
N LEU A 569 -9.83 -7.84 -10.54
CA LEU A 569 -9.01 -8.19 -9.37
C LEU A 569 -9.15 -7.11 -8.31
N GLN A 570 -8.04 -6.64 -7.73
CA GLN A 570 -7.86 -5.52 -6.79
C GLN A 570 -6.35 -5.43 -6.48
N PRO A 571 -5.73 -4.26 -6.19
CA PRO A 571 -4.29 -4.10 -6.31
C PRO A 571 -3.57 -4.11 -4.95
N ASP A 572 -2.23 -4.12 -4.99
CA ASP A 572 -1.45 -3.33 -4.04
C ASP A 572 -0.32 -2.55 -4.74
N VAL A 573 -0.06 -1.34 -4.24
CA VAL A 573 0.94 -0.35 -4.71
C VAL A 573 1.78 0.18 -3.52
N ARG A 574 1.53 -0.35 -2.31
CA ARG A 574 2.17 -0.01 -1.04
C ARG A 574 3.18 -1.11 -0.67
N MET A 575 3.78 -1.03 0.52
CA MET A 575 4.63 -2.09 1.08
C MET A 575 3.78 -3.24 1.67
N LEU A 576 2.83 -3.75 0.88
CA LEU A 576 1.95 -4.87 1.25
C LEU A 576 1.25 -4.65 2.59
N ASN A 577 0.64 -3.47 2.81
CA ASN A 577 0.04 -3.11 4.10
C ASN A 577 -1.28 -3.92 4.26
N GLN A 578 -1.12 -5.19 4.61
CA GLN A 578 -1.85 -6.36 4.08
C GLN A 578 -3.27 -6.54 4.60
N VAL A 579 -3.92 -7.64 4.21
CA VAL A 579 -5.13 -8.12 4.89
C VAL A 579 -4.71 -8.88 6.15
N VAL A 580 -5.28 -8.50 7.28
CA VAL A 580 -5.00 -9.01 8.62
C VAL A 580 -6.29 -9.50 9.26
N MET A 581 -6.19 -10.55 10.08
CA MET A 581 -7.31 -11.21 10.77
C MET A 581 -7.29 -11.00 12.28
N THR A 582 -6.15 -10.59 12.83
CA THR A 582 -5.95 -10.51 14.28
C THR A 582 -6.83 -9.40 14.85
N ALA A 583 -7.76 -9.81 15.73
CA ALA A 583 -8.70 -8.99 16.51
C ALA A 583 -9.85 -8.34 15.72
N GLN A 584 -10.25 -8.92 14.59
CA GLN A 584 -11.34 -8.44 13.75
C GLN A 584 -12.26 -9.57 13.27
N ALA A 585 -13.53 -9.24 13.01
CA ALA A 585 -14.58 -10.18 12.58
C ALA A 585 -14.39 -10.72 11.15
N GLU A 586 -13.73 -9.92 10.32
CA GLU A 586 -13.49 -10.15 8.91
C GLU A 586 -12.08 -9.68 8.57
N PRO A 587 -11.47 -10.21 7.49
CA PRO A 587 -10.16 -9.76 7.05
C PRO A 587 -10.20 -8.26 6.71
N VAL A 588 -9.58 -7.41 7.53
CA VAL A 588 -9.45 -5.96 7.28
C VAL A 588 -8.06 -5.63 6.75
N LEU A 589 -7.91 -4.49 6.08
CA LEU A 589 -6.57 -4.00 5.74
C LEU A 589 -5.86 -3.48 6.99
N ALA A 590 -4.57 -3.76 7.14
CA ALA A 590 -3.75 -3.35 8.28
C ALA A 590 -3.86 -1.84 8.56
N ASP A 591 -3.75 -1.01 7.52
CA ASP A 591 -3.90 0.45 7.67
C ASP A 591 -5.34 0.89 8.01
N ARG A 592 -6.37 0.05 7.79
CA ARG A 592 -7.74 0.32 8.26
C ARG A 592 -7.97 -0.12 9.71
N SER A 593 -7.16 -1.02 10.27
CA SER A 593 -7.26 -1.42 11.69
C SER A 593 -7.08 -0.22 12.62
N ILE A 594 -7.76 -0.26 13.77
CA ILE A 594 -7.72 0.80 14.78
C ILE A 594 -6.43 0.78 15.62
N TYR A 595 -5.84 -0.39 15.84
CA TYR A 595 -4.48 -0.57 16.38
C TYR A 595 -3.47 -0.81 15.24
N LYS A 596 -2.18 -0.63 15.52
CA LYS A 596 -1.11 -0.87 14.54
C LYS A 596 -0.85 -2.37 14.41
N ILE A 597 -0.84 -2.85 13.18
CA ILE A 597 -0.42 -4.21 12.83
C ILE A 597 0.67 -4.06 11.76
N LYS A 598 1.80 -4.74 11.95
CA LYS A 598 2.91 -4.86 11.01
C LYS A 598 2.84 -6.24 10.36
N PRO A 599 2.22 -6.38 9.17
CA PRO A 599 2.19 -7.64 8.44
C PRO A 599 3.50 -7.85 7.68
N ILE A 600 4.02 -9.08 7.72
CA ILE A 600 5.24 -9.51 7.02
C ILE A 600 4.86 -10.62 6.05
N SER A 601 4.98 -10.34 4.74
CA SER A 601 4.49 -11.26 3.71
C SER A 601 5.40 -12.47 3.52
N ASN A 602 4.86 -13.60 3.07
CA ASN A 602 5.69 -14.71 2.64
C ASN A 602 6.69 -14.33 1.52
N GLN A 603 6.36 -13.40 0.62
CA GLN A 603 7.30 -12.93 -0.40
C GLN A 603 8.52 -12.23 0.20
N GLU A 604 8.37 -11.61 1.38
CA GLU A 604 9.46 -10.99 2.13
C GLU A 604 10.30 -12.05 2.84
N ILE A 605 9.65 -13.00 3.51
CA ILE A 605 10.27 -14.19 4.13
C ILE A 605 11.13 -14.97 3.11
N GLU A 606 10.59 -15.25 1.92
CA GLU A 606 11.30 -15.96 0.85
C GLU A 606 12.54 -15.19 0.35
N LYS A 607 12.48 -13.85 0.27
CA LYS A 607 13.61 -13.02 -0.18
C LYS A 607 14.72 -12.88 0.87
N LEU A 608 14.37 -12.92 2.15
CA LEU A 608 15.36 -12.97 3.24
C LEU A 608 16.16 -14.28 3.24
N GLY A 609 15.67 -15.33 2.58
CA GLY A 609 16.23 -16.67 2.74
C GLY A 609 15.98 -17.20 4.16
N ALA A 610 14.89 -16.77 4.79
CA ALA A 610 14.59 -17.11 6.17
C ALA A 610 14.15 -18.58 6.31
N VAL A 611 14.72 -19.26 7.30
CA VAL A 611 14.38 -20.65 7.67
C VAL A 611 13.50 -20.74 8.91
N SER A 612 13.64 -19.77 9.81
CA SER A 612 13.02 -19.70 11.15
C SER A 612 12.49 -18.29 11.42
N LEU A 613 11.65 -18.13 12.44
CA LEU A 613 11.08 -16.82 12.77
C LEU A 613 12.12 -15.74 13.20
N PRO A 614 13.26 -16.07 13.88
CA PRO A 614 14.35 -15.13 14.15
C PRO A 614 14.90 -14.43 12.91
N ASP A 615 15.19 -15.19 11.84
CA ASP A 615 15.69 -14.67 10.55
C ASP A 615 14.78 -13.55 9.99
N VAL A 616 13.47 -13.63 10.26
CA VAL A 616 12.46 -12.66 9.81
C VAL A 616 12.34 -11.47 10.76
N LEU A 617 12.34 -11.74 12.07
CA LEU A 617 12.11 -10.72 13.09
C LEU A 617 13.35 -9.86 13.35
N GLN A 618 14.57 -10.36 13.11
CA GLN A 618 15.79 -9.61 13.38
C GLN A 618 15.87 -8.27 12.60
N PHE A 619 15.23 -8.11 11.45
CA PHE A 619 15.23 -6.84 10.71
C PHE A 619 14.02 -5.93 11.01
N GLN A 620 13.11 -6.38 11.87
CA GLN A 620 11.91 -5.63 12.24
C GLN A 620 12.23 -4.59 13.33
N THR A 621 11.67 -3.38 13.18
CA THR A 621 11.69 -2.35 14.23
C THR A 621 10.99 -2.80 15.50
N GLY A 622 11.49 -2.37 16.66
CA GLY A 622 10.84 -2.58 17.95
C GLY A 622 10.98 -4.00 18.50
N VAL A 623 11.73 -4.87 17.79
CA VAL A 623 12.02 -6.25 18.16
C VAL A 623 13.53 -6.47 18.28
N ASN A 624 13.95 -6.86 19.47
CA ASN A 624 15.30 -7.35 19.76
C ASN A 624 15.22 -8.84 20.03
N LEU A 625 16.26 -9.58 19.64
CA LEU A 625 16.37 -11.01 19.83
C LEU A 625 17.62 -11.30 20.66
N ILE A 626 17.51 -12.24 21.59
CA ILE A 626 18.64 -12.81 22.31
C ILE A 626 18.65 -14.30 22.00
N GLU A 627 19.75 -14.78 21.42
CA GLU A 627 19.92 -16.19 21.07
C GLU A 627 20.50 -16.96 22.26
N ASP A 628 20.00 -18.18 22.47
CA ASP A 628 20.56 -19.17 23.38
C ASP A 628 20.72 -20.51 22.65
N GLY A 629 21.87 -21.16 22.82
CA GLY A 629 22.19 -22.40 22.10
C GLY A 629 21.28 -23.59 22.43
N VAL A 630 20.60 -23.58 23.59
CA VAL A 630 19.80 -24.69 24.14
C VAL A 630 18.32 -24.32 24.32
N LEU A 631 18.04 -23.11 24.81
CA LEU A 631 16.69 -22.59 25.02
C LEU A 631 16.13 -21.89 23.77
N GLY A 632 16.98 -21.61 22.78
CA GLY A 632 16.60 -20.99 21.52
C GLY A 632 16.43 -19.48 21.61
N THR A 633 15.63 -18.91 20.72
CA THR A 633 15.60 -17.44 20.54
C THR A 633 14.57 -16.77 21.45
N LYS A 634 15.02 -15.91 22.36
CA LYS A 634 14.17 -15.03 23.17
C LYS A 634 13.79 -13.77 22.39
N ILE A 635 12.61 -13.21 22.69
CA ILE A 635 12.12 -11.97 22.09
C ILE A 635 11.93 -10.86 23.12
N ILE A 636 12.41 -9.66 22.78
CA ILE A 636 12.17 -8.43 23.51
C ILE A 636 11.43 -7.46 22.58
N MET A 637 10.23 -7.05 22.98
CA MET A 637 9.41 -6.06 22.28
C MET A 637 9.13 -4.89 23.21
N GLN A 638 9.43 -3.66 22.76
CA GLN A 638 9.25 -2.45 23.58
C GLN A 638 9.93 -2.51 24.98
N GLY A 639 11.08 -3.18 25.09
CA GLY A 639 11.80 -3.36 26.36
C GLY A 639 11.21 -4.40 27.31
N LEU A 640 10.19 -5.14 26.88
CA LEU A 640 9.56 -6.22 27.64
C LEU A 640 9.77 -7.55 26.92
N GLU A 641 10.00 -8.62 27.66
CA GLU A 641 10.43 -9.90 27.10
C GLU A 641 9.47 -11.06 27.39
N GLY A 642 9.67 -12.15 26.66
CA GLY A 642 9.11 -13.47 26.98
C GLY A 642 7.60 -13.48 27.17
N GLU A 643 7.17 -13.55 28.44
CA GLU A 643 5.77 -13.68 28.85
C GLU A 643 4.90 -12.48 28.47
N HIS A 644 5.50 -11.33 28.17
CA HIS A 644 4.80 -10.12 27.77
C HIS A 644 4.39 -10.10 26.29
N VAL A 645 4.86 -11.06 25.48
CA VAL A 645 4.59 -11.16 24.04
C VAL A 645 3.83 -12.46 23.72
N LYS A 646 2.58 -12.35 23.25
CA LYS A 646 1.77 -13.53 22.94
C LYS A 646 2.06 -14.03 21.53
N ILE A 647 2.52 -15.27 21.40
CA ILE A 647 2.81 -15.89 20.10
C ILE A 647 1.71 -16.90 19.78
N MET A 648 1.14 -16.83 18.59
CA MET A 648 0.02 -17.67 18.16
C MET A 648 0.21 -18.17 16.73
N VAL A 649 -0.37 -19.33 16.39
CA VAL A 649 -0.50 -19.82 15.01
C VAL A 649 -2.00 -19.94 14.70
N ASP A 650 -2.47 -19.31 13.61
CA ASP A 650 -3.90 -19.24 13.25
C ASP A 650 -4.82 -18.77 14.42
N GLY A 651 -4.31 -17.90 15.31
CA GLY A 651 -5.03 -17.42 16.50
C GLY A 651 -5.01 -18.36 17.72
N VAL A 652 -4.35 -19.52 17.62
CA VAL A 652 -4.11 -20.46 18.73
C VAL A 652 -2.78 -20.11 19.41
N PRO A 653 -2.75 -19.77 20.72
CA PRO A 653 -1.50 -19.50 21.45
C PRO A 653 -0.57 -20.70 21.44
N LEU A 654 0.74 -20.50 21.23
CA LEU A 654 1.74 -21.55 21.42
C LEU A 654 2.08 -21.71 22.91
N VAL A 655 2.32 -22.96 23.31
CA VAL A 655 2.64 -23.38 24.68
C VAL A 655 4.05 -23.99 24.75
N GLY A 656 4.53 -24.29 25.95
CA GLY A 656 5.87 -24.84 26.17
C GLY A 656 6.94 -23.75 26.20
N ARG A 657 6.72 -22.72 27.02
CA ARG A 657 7.70 -21.67 27.27
C ARG A 657 8.87 -22.21 28.09
N MET A 658 10.09 -21.98 27.64
CA MET A 658 11.31 -22.25 28.38
C MET A 658 11.84 -20.90 28.87
N ASP A 659 12.04 -20.75 30.19
CA ASP A 659 12.44 -19.49 30.81
C ASP A 659 11.62 -18.28 30.29
N GLY A 660 10.29 -18.39 30.38
CA GLY A 660 9.32 -17.40 29.90
C GLY A 660 9.20 -17.22 28.38
N ASN A 661 10.00 -17.92 27.56
CA ASN A 661 10.11 -17.69 26.12
C ASN A 661 9.62 -18.89 25.29
N ILE A 662 8.88 -18.64 24.20
CA ILE A 662 8.65 -19.63 23.14
C ILE A 662 9.85 -19.57 22.21
N ASP A 663 10.57 -20.69 22.02
CA ASP A 663 11.65 -20.74 21.03
C ASP A 663 11.10 -20.46 19.63
N LEU A 664 11.47 -19.30 19.09
CA LEU A 664 11.07 -18.88 17.76
C LEU A 664 11.71 -19.76 16.65
N SER A 665 12.79 -20.49 16.96
CA SER A 665 13.46 -21.40 16.02
C SER A 665 12.65 -22.67 15.73
N GLN A 666 11.72 -23.05 16.61
CA GLN A 666 10.80 -24.18 16.43
C GLN A 666 9.64 -23.89 15.45
N ILE A 667 9.46 -22.63 15.02
CA ILE A 667 8.34 -22.23 14.15
C ILE A 667 8.75 -22.29 12.68
N ASN A 668 8.23 -23.30 11.98
CA ASN A 668 8.48 -23.49 10.55
C ASN A 668 7.73 -22.48 9.68
N LEU A 669 8.47 -21.81 8.80
CA LEU A 669 7.94 -20.77 7.92
C LEU A 669 7.43 -21.26 6.55
N SER A 670 7.50 -22.56 6.26
CA SER A 670 7.26 -23.09 4.91
C SER A 670 5.81 -22.96 4.42
N GLN A 671 4.84 -23.04 5.34
CA GLN A 671 3.40 -22.84 5.05
C GLN A 671 2.84 -21.50 5.49
N VAL A 672 3.68 -20.59 5.96
CA VAL A 672 3.24 -19.26 6.40
C VAL A 672 2.79 -18.46 5.18
N ASP A 673 1.57 -17.92 5.26
CA ASP A 673 1.05 -16.94 4.30
C ASP A 673 1.63 -15.56 4.63
N HIS A 674 1.54 -15.18 5.91
CA HIS A 674 2.16 -13.99 6.48
C HIS A 674 2.23 -14.07 8.01
N ILE A 675 3.05 -13.22 8.60
CA ILE A 675 3.13 -13.00 10.05
C ILE A 675 2.51 -11.65 10.36
N GLU A 676 1.67 -11.56 11.38
CA GLU A 676 1.09 -10.31 11.87
C GLU A 676 1.75 -9.96 13.21
N VAL A 677 2.58 -8.91 13.25
CA VAL A 677 3.19 -8.37 14.48
C VAL A 677 2.35 -7.20 14.97
N LEU A 678 1.71 -7.37 16.12
CA LEU A 678 0.95 -6.34 16.81
C LEU A 678 1.80 -5.84 17.96
N GLU A 679 2.04 -4.54 17.97
CA GLU A 679 2.79 -3.85 19.01
C GLU A 679 1.81 -2.90 19.69
N GLY A 680 1.49 -3.13 20.96
CA GLY A 680 0.44 -2.35 21.63
C GLY A 680 -0.51 -3.14 22.56
N PRO A 681 -1.71 -2.57 22.89
CA PRO A 681 -2.57 -2.87 24.07
C PRO A 681 -3.35 -4.18 24.13
N MET A 682 -2.74 -5.27 23.73
CA MET A 682 -3.56 -6.35 23.20
C MET A 682 -4.28 -7.18 24.29
N SER A 683 -4.09 -6.87 25.58
CA SER A 683 -4.63 -7.60 26.73
C SER A 683 -6.16 -7.71 26.84
N VAL A 684 -6.95 -6.73 26.39
CA VAL A 684 -8.43 -6.88 26.36
C VAL A 684 -8.87 -8.01 25.41
N ILE A 685 -8.21 -8.14 24.26
CA ILE A 685 -8.61 -9.09 23.21
C ILE A 685 -7.85 -10.42 23.31
N TYR A 686 -6.63 -10.40 23.85
CA TYR A 686 -5.71 -11.54 23.86
C TYR A 686 -5.34 -12.04 25.26
N GLY A 687 -5.80 -11.40 26.32
CA GLY A 687 -5.51 -11.79 27.70
C GLY A 687 -4.11 -11.40 28.18
N SER A 688 -3.69 -12.05 29.24
CA SER A 688 -2.57 -11.72 30.12
C SER A 688 -1.22 -11.58 29.40
N ASN A 689 -0.83 -12.55 28.58
CA ASN A 689 0.51 -12.59 27.95
C ASN A 689 0.71 -11.63 26.75
N ALA A 690 -0.11 -10.59 26.59
CA ALA A 690 -0.16 -9.73 25.38
C ALA A 690 0.09 -8.24 25.67
N LEU A 691 0.92 -7.97 26.68
CA LEU A 691 1.18 -6.64 27.24
C LEU A 691 2.05 -5.78 26.31
N ALA A 692 3.19 -6.32 25.85
CA ALA A 692 4.04 -5.66 24.86
C ALA A 692 3.42 -5.73 23.44
N GLY A 693 2.73 -6.83 23.18
CA GLY A 693 2.09 -7.11 21.91
C GLY A 693 1.82 -8.59 21.66
N THR A 694 1.48 -8.88 20.40
CA THR A 694 1.08 -10.21 19.94
C THR A 694 1.68 -10.48 18.57
N ILE A 695 2.28 -11.66 18.37
CA ILE A 695 2.72 -12.16 17.07
C ILE A 695 1.80 -13.30 16.65
N ASN A 696 1.08 -13.15 15.55
CA ASN A 696 0.22 -14.19 15.00
C ASN A 696 0.77 -14.68 13.65
N ILE A 697 1.11 -15.97 13.57
CA ILE A 697 1.55 -16.61 12.34
C ILE A 697 0.32 -17.16 11.61
N ILE A 698 0.01 -16.62 10.43
CA ILE A 698 -1.14 -17.04 9.62
C ILE A 698 -0.68 -18.08 8.59
N THR A 699 -1.27 -19.28 8.63
CA THR A 699 -0.97 -20.34 7.66
C THR A 699 -1.73 -20.12 6.35
N ARG A 700 -1.20 -20.70 5.27
CA ARG A 700 -1.86 -20.68 3.96
C ARG A 700 -3.14 -21.51 3.95
N GLU A 701 -4.14 -21.01 3.23
CA GLU A 701 -5.35 -21.76 2.91
C GLU A 701 -5.65 -21.78 1.41
N ILE A 702 -5.99 -22.97 0.90
CA ILE A 702 -6.47 -23.15 -0.47
C ILE A 702 -7.85 -22.50 -0.72
N GLN A 703 -7.86 -21.37 -1.43
CA GLN A 703 -9.08 -20.61 -1.69
C GLN A 703 -9.92 -21.13 -2.87
N HIS A 704 -9.33 -21.84 -3.83
CA HIS A 704 -9.99 -22.27 -5.08
C HIS A 704 -9.89 -23.78 -5.29
N GLN A 705 -10.86 -24.37 -6.00
CA GLN A 705 -10.77 -25.79 -6.41
C GLN A 705 -9.49 -25.98 -7.23
N SER A 706 -8.56 -26.76 -6.67
CA SER A 706 -7.22 -26.98 -7.20
C SER A 706 -6.49 -28.04 -6.38
N LEU A 707 -5.40 -28.57 -6.92
CA LEU A 707 -4.31 -29.22 -6.20
C LEU A 707 -3.11 -28.27 -6.18
N ARG A 708 -2.57 -28.01 -4.98
CA ARG A 708 -1.33 -27.29 -4.76
C ARG A 708 -0.32 -28.24 -4.14
N VAL A 709 0.88 -28.31 -4.72
CA VAL A 709 2.03 -28.97 -4.12
C VAL A 709 3.17 -27.96 -4.07
N ASN A 710 3.79 -27.81 -2.90
CA ASN A 710 4.98 -27.00 -2.71
C ASN A 710 6.10 -27.86 -2.12
N ALA A 711 7.32 -27.69 -2.61
CA ALA A 711 8.52 -28.28 -2.03
C ALA A 711 9.59 -27.18 -1.88
N LYS A 712 10.10 -26.99 -0.67
CA LYS A 712 11.19 -26.07 -0.35
C LYS A 712 12.41 -26.89 0.09
N SER A 713 13.57 -26.56 -0.44
CA SER A 713 14.87 -27.06 0.04
C SER A 713 15.77 -25.86 0.29
N TYR A 714 16.61 -25.95 1.31
CA TYR A 714 17.52 -24.91 1.77
C TYR A 714 18.81 -25.56 2.25
N ALA A 715 19.94 -24.98 1.87
CA ALA A 715 21.25 -25.35 2.39
C ALA A 715 22.05 -24.07 2.69
N GLU A 716 22.73 -24.04 3.84
CA GLU A 716 23.63 -22.97 4.27
C GLU A 716 25.00 -23.56 4.64
N SER A 717 26.08 -22.83 4.38
CA SER A 717 27.47 -23.28 4.54
C SER A 717 27.87 -23.68 5.96
N VAL A 718 27.07 -23.34 6.97
CA VAL A 718 27.25 -23.74 8.39
C VAL A 718 26.69 -25.14 8.69
N GLY A 719 26.37 -25.94 7.67
CA GLY A 719 25.82 -27.29 7.87
C GLY A 719 24.33 -27.30 8.22
N GLN A 720 23.58 -26.27 7.83
CA GLN A 720 22.13 -26.22 7.99
C GLN A 720 21.42 -26.66 6.70
N PHE A 721 20.49 -27.60 6.83
CA PHE A 721 19.66 -28.14 5.76
C PHE A 721 18.18 -28.16 6.18
N GLN A 722 17.32 -27.45 5.44
CA GLN A 722 15.88 -27.47 5.68
C GLN A 722 15.15 -27.97 4.43
N ASN A 723 14.31 -29.00 4.59
CA ASN A 723 13.45 -29.52 3.54
C ASN A 723 12.00 -29.51 4.02
N ALA A 724 11.07 -29.03 3.19
CA ALA A 724 9.65 -29.08 3.50
C ALA A 724 8.85 -29.40 2.24
N VAL A 725 7.82 -30.24 2.41
CA VAL A 725 6.86 -30.61 1.37
C VAL A 725 5.46 -30.38 1.90
N SER A 726 4.63 -29.69 1.13
CA SER A 726 3.22 -29.53 1.44
C SER A 726 2.34 -29.83 0.24
N ALA A 727 1.18 -30.44 0.51
CA ALA A 727 0.17 -30.76 -0.49
C ALA A 727 -1.21 -30.37 0.04
N GLU A 728 -1.97 -29.62 -0.76
CA GLU A 728 -3.32 -29.15 -0.43
C GLU A 728 -4.25 -29.41 -1.60
N VAL A 729 -5.45 -29.94 -1.33
CA VAL A 729 -6.50 -30.19 -2.32
C VAL A 729 -7.81 -29.55 -1.88
N LYS A 730 -8.54 -28.96 -2.83
CA LYS A 730 -9.89 -28.46 -2.61
C LYS A 730 -10.86 -28.97 -3.66
N LYS A 731 -11.96 -29.60 -3.22
CA LYS A 731 -13.04 -30.09 -4.09
C LYS A 731 -14.40 -29.73 -3.50
N GLY A 732 -15.16 -28.93 -4.25
CA GLY A 732 -16.48 -28.47 -3.82
C GLY A 732 -16.43 -27.68 -2.49
N LYS A 733 -17.08 -28.24 -1.47
CA LYS A 733 -17.15 -27.67 -0.12
C LYS A 733 -16.00 -28.10 0.79
N HIS A 734 -15.15 -29.03 0.36
CA HIS A 734 -14.15 -29.68 1.19
C HIS A 734 -12.74 -29.29 0.74
N ALA A 735 -11.84 -29.14 1.70
CA ALA A 735 -10.42 -28.96 1.48
C ALA A 735 -9.64 -29.79 2.51
N ALA A 736 -8.50 -30.32 2.12
CA ALA A 736 -7.57 -31.00 3.01
C ALA A 736 -6.15 -30.64 2.61
N GLY A 737 -5.25 -30.61 3.58
CA GLY A 737 -3.82 -30.40 3.32
C GLY A 737 -2.96 -31.14 4.32
N ILE A 738 -1.70 -31.33 3.96
CA ILE A 738 -0.65 -31.85 4.84
C ILE A 738 0.66 -31.13 4.56
N THR A 739 1.41 -30.87 5.63
CA THR A 739 2.79 -30.40 5.59
C THR A 739 3.69 -31.38 6.30
N LEU A 740 4.83 -31.65 5.68
CA LEU A 740 5.97 -32.36 6.25
C LEU A 740 7.16 -31.39 6.20
N GLY A 741 7.83 -31.17 7.33
CA GLY A 741 9.02 -30.35 7.44
C GLY A 741 10.12 -31.09 8.19
N TYR A 742 11.35 -30.97 7.72
CA TYR A 742 12.55 -31.53 8.33
C TYR A 742 13.65 -30.47 8.29
N ASN A 743 14.09 -29.98 9.46
CA ASN A 743 15.19 -29.02 9.61
C ASN A 743 16.31 -29.70 10.40
N TYR A 744 17.45 -29.90 9.74
CA TYR A 744 18.64 -30.50 10.29
C TYR A 744 19.77 -29.47 10.32
N PHE A 745 20.40 -29.31 11.48
CA PHE A 745 21.55 -28.47 11.69
C PHE A 745 22.62 -29.26 12.43
N ASN A 746 23.82 -29.36 11.85
CA ASN A 746 24.89 -30.21 12.37
C ASN A 746 25.71 -29.58 13.52
N GLY A 747 25.34 -28.37 13.98
CA GLY A 747 26.15 -27.59 14.92
C GLY A 747 27.18 -26.70 14.22
N TYR A 748 27.62 -25.63 14.90
CA TYR A 748 28.67 -24.75 14.39
C TYR A 748 29.45 -24.02 15.50
N SER A 749 30.76 -23.88 15.33
CA SER A 749 31.64 -22.98 16.09
C SER A 749 32.72 -22.40 15.18
N GLU A 750 32.92 -21.09 15.22
CA GLU A 750 33.91 -20.40 14.37
C GLU A 750 35.34 -20.57 14.89
N ASN A 751 35.50 -20.57 16.22
CA ASN A 751 36.74 -20.81 16.92
C ASN A 751 36.81 -22.26 17.45
N ALA A 752 36.51 -23.22 16.58
CA ALA A 752 36.85 -24.62 16.80
C ALA A 752 38.38 -24.80 16.77
N SER A 753 39.04 -24.44 17.87
CA SER A 753 40.35 -25.01 18.20
C SER A 753 40.24 -26.53 18.06
N SER A 754 41.26 -27.18 17.52
CA SER A 754 41.26 -28.61 17.13
C SER A 754 41.03 -29.63 18.26
N ASN A 755 40.60 -29.18 19.44
CA ASN A 755 40.41 -29.94 20.66
C ASN A 755 39.19 -29.46 21.46
N ARG A 756 38.12 -28.99 20.80
CA ARG A 756 36.79 -28.75 21.40
C ARG A 756 35.78 -29.78 20.89
N ARG A 757 34.89 -30.22 21.77
CA ARG A 757 33.83 -31.19 21.45
C ARG A 757 32.44 -30.54 21.41
N SER A 758 32.31 -29.37 22.04
CA SER A 758 31.05 -28.62 22.06
C SER A 758 31.03 -27.53 20.99
N ASP A 759 29.93 -27.46 20.23
CA ASP A 759 29.66 -26.35 19.29
C ASP A 759 28.99 -25.18 20.00
N ASP A 760 29.39 -23.94 19.77
CA ASP A 760 28.72 -22.77 20.36
C ASP A 760 27.24 -22.69 19.92
N TRP A 761 26.93 -23.14 18.69
CA TRP A 761 25.58 -23.35 18.17
C TRP A 761 25.28 -24.85 18.14
N ARG A 762 24.36 -25.32 18.99
CA ARG A 762 24.14 -26.76 19.19
C ARG A 762 23.50 -27.45 17.98
N PRO A 763 23.89 -28.70 17.63
CA PRO A 763 23.20 -29.52 16.65
C PRO A 763 21.71 -29.71 16.99
N LYS A 764 20.84 -29.62 15.97
CA LYS A 764 19.38 -29.76 16.09
C LYS A 764 18.84 -30.62 14.95
N ASP A 765 17.96 -31.56 15.28
CA ASP A 765 17.09 -32.25 14.34
C ASP A 765 15.63 -31.92 14.68
N GLN A 766 14.84 -31.48 13.70
CA GLN A 766 13.45 -31.04 13.89
C GLN A 766 12.54 -31.61 12.81
N LEU A 767 11.55 -32.40 13.21
CA LEU A 767 10.49 -32.94 12.36
C LEU A 767 9.16 -32.23 12.65
N GLN A 768 8.40 -31.88 11.61
CA GLN A 768 7.05 -31.35 11.76
C GLN A 768 6.07 -31.99 10.78
N ILE A 769 4.90 -32.36 11.29
CA ILE A 769 3.79 -32.95 10.53
C ILE A 769 2.51 -32.17 10.85
N ALA A 770 1.90 -31.55 9.85
CA ALA A 770 0.71 -30.72 10.05
C ALA A 770 -0.41 -30.99 9.01
N PRO A 771 -1.27 -32.01 9.23
CA PRO A 771 -2.47 -32.23 8.44
C PRO A 771 -3.64 -31.35 8.92
N TYR A 772 -4.48 -30.93 7.98
CA TYR A 772 -5.75 -30.25 8.27
C TYR A 772 -6.87 -30.68 7.32
N TYR A 773 -8.09 -30.55 7.80
CA TYR A 773 -9.32 -30.66 7.02
C TYR A 773 -10.20 -29.43 7.24
N ALA A 774 -10.66 -28.82 6.15
CA ALA A 774 -11.52 -27.66 6.19
C ALA A 774 -12.76 -27.87 5.32
N PHE A 775 -13.90 -27.33 5.76
CA PHE A 775 -15.14 -27.36 5.01
C PHE A 775 -15.83 -25.99 4.99
N ARG A 776 -16.53 -25.69 3.90
CA ARG A 776 -17.25 -24.43 3.67
C ARG A 776 -18.60 -24.70 3.01
N SER A 777 -19.68 -24.56 3.78
CA SER A 777 -21.05 -24.80 3.31
C SER A 777 -21.94 -23.60 3.63
N GLY A 778 -22.20 -22.77 2.63
CA GLY A 778 -23.06 -21.59 2.76
C GLY A 778 -22.55 -20.60 3.82
N LYS A 779 -23.24 -20.55 4.96
CA LYS A 779 -22.96 -19.67 6.10
C LYS A 779 -21.87 -20.21 7.04
N LEU A 780 -21.59 -21.51 7.02
CA LEU A 780 -20.66 -22.18 7.92
C LEU A 780 -19.31 -22.45 7.25
N LYS A 781 -18.24 -22.12 7.95
CA LYS A 781 -16.87 -22.54 7.67
C LYS A 781 -16.32 -23.24 8.91
N GLY A 782 -15.64 -24.36 8.74
CA GLY A 782 -14.88 -25.01 9.80
C GLY A 782 -13.54 -25.51 9.28
N LYS A 783 -12.50 -25.47 10.11
CA LYS A 783 -11.18 -26.06 9.89
C LYS A 783 -10.82 -26.83 11.16
N VAL A 784 -10.37 -28.06 11.01
CA VAL A 784 -9.78 -28.88 12.08
C VAL A 784 -8.38 -29.29 11.63
N GLY A 785 -7.44 -29.40 12.54
CA GLY A 785 -6.08 -29.82 12.21
C GLY A 785 -5.30 -30.32 13.40
N LEU A 786 -4.15 -30.88 13.09
CA LEU A 786 -3.14 -31.36 14.03
C LEU A 786 -1.82 -30.74 13.62
N ASN A 787 -1.04 -30.25 14.59
CA ASN A 787 0.37 -29.93 14.39
C ASN A 787 1.17 -30.83 15.35
N PHE A 788 1.97 -31.74 14.80
CA PHE A 788 2.96 -32.54 15.52
C PHE A 788 4.33 -31.95 15.22
N PHE A 789 5.12 -31.74 16.27
CA PHE A 789 6.50 -31.27 16.22
C PHE A 789 7.34 -32.15 17.14
N ASP A 790 8.49 -32.58 16.66
CA ASP A 790 9.49 -33.39 17.36
C ASP A 790 10.85 -32.74 17.12
N GLU A 791 11.63 -32.54 18.18
CA GLU A 791 12.95 -31.92 18.14
C GLU A 791 13.93 -32.66 19.04
N THR A 792 15.13 -32.94 18.53
CA THR A 792 16.28 -33.39 19.31
C THR A 792 17.39 -32.34 19.22
N ILE A 793 17.81 -31.80 20.36
CA ILE A 793 19.00 -30.94 20.50
C ILE A 793 20.07 -31.72 21.27
N LYS A 794 21.28 -31.80 20.73
CA LYS A 794 22.43 -32.42 21.43
C LYS A 794 23.40 -31.33 21.90
N ALA A 795 23.47 -31.11 23.21
CA ALA A 795 24.49 -30.30 23.84
C ALA A 795 25.63 -31.20 24.31
N LEU A 796 26.68 -31.31 23.51
CA LEU A 796 27.88 -32.07 23.87
C LEU A 796 28.69 -31.30 24.93
N GLY A 797 29.17 -31.98 25.96
CA GLY A 797 30.17 -31.44 26.88
C GLY A 797 31.54 -31.33 26.23
N GLU A 798 32.36 -30.42 26.74
CA GLU A 798 33.76 -30.29 26.32
C GLU A 798 34.61 -31.49 26.77
N TYR A 799 35.80 -31.64 26.18
CA TYR A 799 36.74 -32.67 26.59
C TYR A 799 37.07 -32.54 28.09
N PRO A 800 37.01 -33.63 28.87
CA PRO A 800 37.36 -33.59 30.29
C PRO A 800 38.84 -33.25 30.45
N SER A 801 39.16 -32.38 31.41
CA SER A 801 40.54 -32.04 31.76
C SER A 801 41.34 -33.24 32.29
N ILE A 802 40.65 -34.23 32.88
CA ILE A 802 41.21 -35.50 33.37
C ILE A 802 40.18 -36.62 33.13
N GLY A 803 40.61 -37.73 32.52
CA GLY A 803 39.77 -38.92 32.29
C GLY A 803 39.28 -39.06 30.85
N ALA A 804 38.35 -39.99 30.63
CA ALA A 804 37.77 -40.30 29.31
C ALA A 804 36.27 -40.03 29.22
N LEU A 805 35.62 -39.58 30.30
CA LEU A 805 34.17 -39.39 30.36
C LEU A 805 33.81 -37.93 30.08
N ALA A 806 32.98 -37.70 29.06
CA ALA A 806 32.35 -36.41 28.79
C ALA A 806 30.89 -36.42 29.26
N TYR A 807 30.38 -35.25 29.68
CA TYR A 807 29.02 -35.07 30.16
C TYR A 807 28.20 -34.31 29.13
N ASP A 808 27.27 -35.02 28.49
CA ASP A 808 26.41 -34.52 27.44
C ASP A 808 24.98 -34.35 27.94
N THR A 809 24.22 -33.50 27.25
CA THR A 809 22.79 -33.36 27.50
C THR A 809 22.05 -33.43 26.17
N GLN A 810 21.06 -34.33 26.08
CA GLN A 810 20.14 -34.41 24.97
C GLN A 810 18.77 -33.90 25.42
N PHE A 811 18.19 -33.00 24.62
CA PHE A 811 16.83 -32.49 24.83
C PHE A 811 15.94 -33.04 23.72
N ASN A 812 14.97 -33.87 24.08
CA ASN A 812 13.95 -34.36 23.18
C ASN A 812 12.65 -33.59 23.50
N THR A 813 12.09 -32.87 22.54
CA THR A 813 10.88 -32.04 22.72
C THR A 813 9.81 -32.47 21.74
N GLN A 814 8.65 -32.89 22.24
CA GLN A 814 7.45 -33.20 21.46
C GLN A 814 6.33 -32.21 21.75
N ARG A 815 5.66 -31.74 20.71
CA ARG A 815 4.48 -30.87 20.84
C ARG A 815 3.37 -31.36 19.91
N ILE A 816 2.18 -31.58 20.47
CA ILE A 816 0.99 -31.96 19.71
C ILE A 816 -0.08 -30.89 19.94
N ASN A 817 -0.60 -30.30 18.87
CA ASN A 817 -1.70 -29.33 18.92
C ASN A 817 -2.86 -29.80 18.06
N TYR A 818 -3.96 -30.21 18.70
CA TYR A 818 -5.26 -30.37 18.05
C TYR A 818 -5.99 -29.04 18.09
N TYR A 819 -6.35 -28.50 16.93
CA TYR A 819 -7.06 -27.23 16.86
C TYR A 819 -8.32 -27.31 15.97
N SER A 820 -9.31 -26.48 16.29
CA SER A 820 -10.47 -26.24 15.43
C SER A 820 -10.87 -24.77 15.39
N ASN A 821 -11.16 -24.29 14.19
CA ASN A 821 -11.61 -22.94 13.89
C ASN A 821 -12.98 -23.03 13.21
N TRP A 822 -13.99 -22.37 13.78
CA TRP A 822 -15.36 -22.36 13.27
C TRP A 822 -15.81 -20.92 13.04
N ASN A 823 -16.47 -20.65 11.92
CA ASN A 823 -17.07 -19.36 11.62
C ASN A 823 -18.48 -19.55 11.04
N TYR A 824 -19.49 -18.98 11.69
CA TYR A 824 -20.88 -19.03 11.25
C TYR A 824 -21.42 -17.61 10.99
N LYS A 825 -21.80 -17.33 9.74
CA LYS A 825 -22.38 -16.04 9.35
C LYS A 825 -23.91 -16.06 9.51
N PHE A 826 -24.45 -15.49 10.59
CA PHE A 826 -25.90 -15.35 10.78
C PHE A 826 -26.53 -14.49 9.67
N SER A 827 -25.95 -13.31 9.41
CA SER A 827 -26.36 -12.35 8.38
C SER A 827 -25.17 -11.73 7.66
N ALA A 828 -25.40 -10.68 6.85
CA ALA A 828 -24.32 -9.85 6.30
C ALA A 828 -23.67 -8.94 7.37
N GLN A 829 -24.37 -8.68 8.47
CA GLN A 829 -23.93 -7.82 9.57
C GLN A 829 -23.39 -8.58 10.78
N SER A 830 -23.69 -9.88 10.94
CA SER A 830 -23.29 -10.62 12.14
C SER A 830 -22.74 -12.01 11.87
N ASN A 831 -21.70 -12.36 12.63
CA ASN A 831 -21.05 -13.67 12.59
C ASN A 831 -20.59 -14.11 13.98
N LEU A 832 -20.40 -15.42 14.13
CA LEU A 832 -19.84 -16.07 15.31
C LEU A 832 -18.56 -16.78 14.90
N SER A 833 -17.48 -16.57 15.64
CA SER A 833 -16.21 -17.29 15.47
C SER A 833 -15.87 -18.05 16.74
N ALA A 834 -15.49 -19.32 16.63
CA ALA A 834 -14.99 -20.13 17.73
C ALA A 834 -13.61 -20.68 17.36
N VAL A 835 -12.66 -20.57 18.27
CA VAL A 835 -11.32 -21.17 18.19
C VAL A 835 -11.19 -22.08 19.41
N LEU A 836 -10.90 -23.36 19.20
CA LEU A 836 -10.69 -24.33 20.27
C LEU A 836 -9.36 -25.05 19.99
N SER A 837 -8.57 -25.30 21.01
CA SER A 837 -7.35 -26.11 20.89
C SER A 837 -7.08 -26.91 22.15
N TYR A 838 -6.55 -28.12 21.98
CA TYR A 838 -5.92 -28.91 23.04
C TYR A 838 -4.47 -29.15 22.63
N GLN A 839 -3.53 -28.75 23.49
CA GLN A 839 -2.10 -28.81 23.23
C GLN A 839 -1.40 -29.62 24.31
N THR A 840 -0.49 -30.50 23.89
CA THR A 840 0.46 -31.19 24.76
C THR A 840 1.86 -30.72 24.41
N PHE A 841 2.70 -30.49 25.42
CA PHE A 841 4.13 -30.24 25.29
C PHE A 841 4.86 -31.14 26.27
N ASP A 842 5.74 -31.98 25.76
CA ASP A 842 6.60 -32.90 26.51
C ASP A 842 8.05 -32.56 26.18
N ARG A 843 8.88 -32.26 27.18
CA ARG A 843 10.33 -32.10 27.03
C ARG A 843 11.06 -33.02 27.99
N LEU A 844 11.70 -34.04 27.42
CA LEU A 844 12.62 -34.94 28.12
C LEU A 844 14.05 -34.39 28.01
N THR A 845 14.67 -34.12 29.15
CA THR A 845 16.10 -33.79 29.26
C THR A 845 16.85 -35.04 29.74
N GLU A 846 17.76 -35.58 28.94
CA GLU A 846 18.62 -36.72 29.29
C GLU A 846 20.07 -36.24 29.46
N ASN A 847 20.65 -36.41 30.64
CA ASN A 847 22.08 -36.23 30.85
C ASN A 847 22.78 -37.57 30.56
N ILE A 848 23.73 -37.56 29.64
CA ILE A 848 24.40 -38.73 29.08
C ILE A 848 25.89 -38.62 29.40
N THR A 849 26.47 -39.66 30.00
CA THR A 849 27.93 -39.79 30.11
C THR A 849 28.46 -40.56 28.91
N THR A 850 29.38 -39.96 28.16
CA THR A 850 30.01 -40.54 26.98
C THR A 850 31.47 -40.89 27.27
N ASP A 851 31.84 -42.17 27.16
CA ASP A 851 33.23 -42.62 27.18
C ASP A 851 33.88 -42.36 25.81
N LEU A 852 34.80 -41.41 25.75
CA LEU A 852 35.50 -40.95 24.55
C LEU A 852 36.55 -41.94 24.01
N VAL A 853 36.87 -43.01 24.75
CA VAL A 853 37.78 -44.09 24.29
C VAL A 853 36.98 -45.19 23.60
N THR A 854 35.81 -45.54 24.14
CA THR A 854 34.97 -46.62 23.58
C THR A 854 33.82 -46.11 22.69
N ASN A 855 33.56 -44.81 22.69
CA ASN A 855 32.33 -44.17 22.18
C ASN A 855 31.04 -44.78 22.78
N GLY A 856 31.11 -45.27 24.02
CA GLY A 856 29.96 -45.77 24.76
C GLY A 856 29.18 -44.64 25.43
N GLU A 857 27.88 -44.54 25.16
CA GLU A 857 26.96 -43.58 25.78
C GLU A 857 26.14 -44.26 26.88
N THR A 858 25.99 -43.64 28.05
CA THR A 858 25.11 -44.11 29.14
C THR A 858 24.28 -42.95 29.67
N VAL A 859 22.95 -43.08 29.63
CA VAL A 859 22.04 -42.11 30.26
C VAL A 859 22.21 -42.20 31.78
N THR A 860 22.65 -41.10 32.40
CA THR A 860 22.93 -41.00 33.84
C THR A 860 21.76 -40.45 34.65
N SER A 861 20.98 -39.53 34.08
CA SER A 861 19.73 -39.04 34.66
C SER A 861 18.80 -38.55 33.55
N SER A 862 17.50 -38.65 33.75
CA SER A 862 16.51 -38.01 32.89
C SER A 862 15.52 -37.20 33.73
N SER A 863 14.89 -36.20 33.11
CA SER A 863 13.86 -35.38 33.73
C SER A 863 12.86 -34.88 32.68
N SER A 864 11.58 -34.89 33.03
CA SER A 864 10.47 -34.51 32.16
C SER A 864 9.81 -33.18 32.55
N GLU A 865 9.31 -32.46 31.55
CA GLU A 865 8.42 -31.31 31.67
C GLU A 865 7.21 -31.53 30.76
N LEU A 866 6.02 -31.67 31.34
CA LEU A 866 4.78 -31.99 30.63
C LEU A 866 3.77 -30.86 30.85
N PHE A 867 3.13 -30.38 29.79
CA PHE A 867 2.08 -29.36 29.84
C PHE A 867 0.90 -29.76 28.96
N ASP A 868 -0.29 -29.82 29.54
CA ASP A 868 -1.56 -29.98 28.87
C ASP A 868 -2.34 -28.66 28.93
N THR A 869 -2.67 -28.09 27.76
CA THR A 869 -3.36 -26.79 27.68
C THR A 869 -4.58 -26.85 26.78
N PHE A 870 -5.76 -26.63 27.35
CA PHE A 870 -6.97 -26.31 26.61
C PHE A 870 -7.13 -24.80 26.47
N ASN A 871 -7.32 -24.30 25.25
CA ASN A 871 -7.74 -22.94 24.99
C ASN A 871 -9.07 -22.96 24.23
N GLY A 872 -10.03 -22.16 24.66
CA GLY A 872 -11.29 -21.92 23.97
C GLY A 872 -11.57 -20.42 23.88
N ARG A 873 -11.92 -19.93 22.69
CA ARG A 873 -12.29 -18.53 22.46
C ARG A 873 -13.52 -18.46 21.56
N LEU A 874 -14.58 -17.81 22.05
CA LEU A 874 -15.81 -17.54 21.31
C LEU A 874 -15.92 -16.04 21.07
N ASN A 875 -16.29 -15.62 19.86
CA ASN A 875 -16.47 -14.23 19.48
C ASN A 875 -17.76 -14.05 18.68
N TYR A 876 -18.71 -13.31 19.22
CA TYR A 876 -19.83 -12.76 18.46
C TYR A 876 -19.45 -11.37 17.94
N PHE A 877 -19.64 -11.16 16.65
CA PHE A 877 -19.39 -9.90 15.98
C PHE A 877 -20.67 -9.36 15.36
N TYR A 878 -20.94 -8.07 15.56
CA TYR A 878 -22.01 -7.31 14.93
C TYR A 878 -21.44 -6.04 14.28
N LYS A 879 -21.83 -5.77 13.04
CA LYS A 879 -21.32 -4.66 12.21
C LYS A 879 -22.47 -3.78 11.73
N SER A 880 -22.42 -2.51 12.03
CA SER A 880 -23.31 -1.47 11.51
C SER A 880 -22.53 -0.41 10.72
N GLU A 881 -23.21 0.62 10.21
CA GLU A 881 -22.54 1.75 9.55
C GLU A 881 -21.85 2.70 10.55
N LEU A 882 -22.36 2.75 11.80
CA LEU A 882 -21.87 3.64 12.85
C LEU A 882 -20.88 2.96 13.81
N PHE A 883 -21.04 1.66 14.05
CA PHE A 883 -20.19 0.91 14.98
C PHE A 883 -20.01 -0.56 14.62
N ASN A 884 -18.84 -1.12 14.95
CA ASN A 884 -18.58 -2.55 15.02
C ASN A 884 -18.51 -2.95 16.50
N TRP A 885 -19.26 -3.97 16.89
CA TRP A 885 -19.31 -4.51 18.24
C TRP A 885 -18.79 -5.94 18.25
N GLN A 886 -17.85 -6.22 19.14
CA GLN A 886 -17.35 -7.56 19.44
C GLN A 886 -17.72 -7.89 20.89
N LEU A 887 -18.31 -9.06 21.10
CA LEU A 887 -18.50 -9.68 22.40
C LEU A 887 -17.79 -11.02 22.38
N GLY A 888 -16.89 -11.25 23.33
CA GLY A 888 -16.06 -12.44 23.38
C GLY A 888 -16.07 -13.11 24.75
N ALA A 889 -15.88 -14.43 24.71
CA ALA A 889 -15.59 -15.26 25.87
C ALA A 889 -14.30 -16.04 25.61
N GLU A 890 -13.50 -16.24 26.65
CA GLU A 890 -12.24 -16.99 26.60
C GLU A 890 -12.15 -17.91 27.82
N ALA A 891 -11.59 -19.09 27.61
CA ALA A 891 -11.25 -20.07 28.64
C ALA A 891 -9.85 -20.62 28.32
N THR A 892 -8.94 -20.55 29.28
CA THR A 892 -7.63 -21.20 29.22
C THR A 892 -7.51 -22.09 30.45
N LEU A 893 -7.27 -23.38 30.25
CA LEU A 893 -7.02 -24.36 31.29
C LEU A 893 -5.65 -24.95 31.00
N GLU A 894 -4.71 -24.79 31.91
CA GLU A 894 -3.34 -25.29 31.79
C GLU A 894 -3.03 -26.14 33.01
N ASN A 895 -2.59 -27.37 32.78
CA ASN A 895 -2.03 -28.23 33.81
C ASN A 895 -0.59 -28.54 33.41
N GLY A 896 0.31 -28.67 34.38
CA GLY A 896 1.66 -29.12 34.13
C GLY A 896 2.15 -30.14 35.16
N SER A 897 3.03 -31.03 34.73
CA SER A 897 3.55 -32.16 35.52
C SER A 897 4.94 -32.57 35.04
N GLY A 898 5.52 -33.59 35.66
CA GLY A 898 6.86 -34.12 35.33
C GLY A 898 7.85 -33.88 36.46
N ASP A 899 9.07 -34.40 36.32
CA ASP A 899 10.07 -34.43 37.40
C ASP A 899 10.50 -33.03 37.87
N LYS A 900 10.35 -32.02 37.01
CA LYS A 900 10.67 -30.61 37.29
C LYS A 900 9.48 -29.79 37.76
N MET A 901 8.31 -30.39 37.96
CA MET A 901 7.10 -29.70 38.42
C MET A 901 6.41 -30.51 39.52
N PRO A 902 6.38 -30.02 40.76
CA PRO A 902 5.60 -30.63 41.83
C PRO A 902 4.10 -30.63 41.49
N GLU A 903 3.35 -31.44 42.22
CA GLU A 903 1.90 -31.52 42.09
C GLU A 903 1.28 -30.13 42.28
N ASN A 904 0.41 -29.72 41.36
CA ASN A 904 -0.19 -28.39 41.32
C ASN A 904 -1.64 -28.47 40.81
N ASP A 905 -2.45 -27.48 41.19
CA ASP A 905 -3.87 -27.39 40.84
C ASP A 905 -4.13 -26.90 39.39
N GLY A 906 -3.08 -26.77 38.58
CA GLY A 906 -3.09 -26.10 37.29
C GLY A 906 -3.38 -24.60 37.40
N MET A 907 -3.71 -23.99 36.26
CA MET A 907 -4.15 -22.60 36.14
C MET A 907 -5.38 -22.54 35.24
N GLN A 908 -6.43 -21.88 35.72
CA GLN A 908 -7.71 -21.76 35.02
C GLN A 908 -8.06 -20.28 34.91
N GLU A 909 -8.26 -19.81 33.69
CA GLU A 909 -8.66 -18.44 33.37
C GLU A 909 -9.95 -18.46 32.55
N TYR A 910 -10.97 -17.74 33.01
CA TYR A 910 -12.18 -17.45 32.24
C TYR A 910 -12.31 -15.95 32.08
N ALA A 911 -12.66 -15.48 30.89
CA ALA A 911 -12.86 -14.06 30.65
C ALA A 911 -14.05 -13.76 29.76
N LEU A 912 -14.73 -12.67 30.05
CA LEU A 912 -15.71 -12.03 29.18
C LEU A 912 -15.16 -10.66 28.78
N TYR A 913 -15.21 -10.35 27.50
CA TYR A 913 -14.71 -9.09 26.98
C TYR A 913 -15.61 -8.52 25.90
N THR A 914 -15.57 -7.20 25.74
CA THR A 914 -16.27 -6.52 24.66
C THR A 914 -15.46 -5.35 24.14
N THR A 915 -15.53 -5.10 22.84
CA THR A 915 -14.99 -3.89 22.20
C THR A 915 -16.05 -3.26 21.32
N LEU A 916 -16.09 -1.93 21.27
CA LEU A 916 -17.03 -1.16 20.45
C LEU A 916 -16.27 -0.16 19.58
N GLU A 917 -15.88 -0.56 18.36
CA GLU A 917 -15.32 0.36 17.37
C GLU A 917 -16.43 1.30 16.88
N TRP A 918 -16.49 2.51 17.43
CA TRP A 918 -17.42 3.56 17.08
C TRP A 918 -16.80 4.54 16.07
N LYS A 919 -17.42 4.68 14.90
CA LYS A 919 -17.08 5.68 13.87
C LYS A 919 -17.69 7.04 14.24
N LEU A 920 -16.94 7.83 15.02
CA LEU A 920 -17.34 9.18 15.48
C LEU A 920 -17.55 10.16 14.32
N SER A 921 -16.77 10.02 13.24
CA SER A 921 -16.92 10.75 11.97
C SER A 921 -16.25 9.98 10.83
N GLU A 922 -16.27 10.51 9.60
CA GLU A 922 -15.51 9.92 8.48
C GLU A 922 -14.01 9.82 8.74
N SER A 923 -13.45 10.71 9.59
CA SER A 923 -12.02 10.75 9.90
C SER A 923 -11.65 10.30 11.31
N TRP A 924 -12.62 10.01 12.18
CA TRP A 924 -12.34 9.65 13.58
C TRP A 924 -13.07 8.37 13.96
N SER A 925 -12.32 7.43 14.55
CA SER A 925 -12.84 6.19 15.15
C SER A 925 -12.32 6.09 16.58
N ALA A 926 -13.15 5.60 17.50
CA ALA A 926 -12.75 5.20 18.83
C ALA A 926 -13.11 3.74 19.06
N GLN A 927 -12.36 3.01 19.86
CA GLN A 927 -12.71 1.67 20.34
C GLN A 927 -12.38 1.60 21.83
N PRO A 928 -13.33 1.97 22.70
CA PRO A 928 -13.33 1.46 24.05
C PRO A 928 -13.50 -0.06 24.04
N GLY A 929 -12.84 -0.70 24.99
CA GLY A 929 -12.95 -2.13 25.24
C GLY A 929 -12.81 -2.41 26.72
N LEU A 930 -13.44 -3.51 27.16
CA LEU A 930 -13.56 -3.91 28.54
C LEU A 930 -13.36 -5.42 28.61
N ARG A 931 -12.63 -5.92 29.61
CA ARG A 931 -12.45 -7.34 29.90
C ARG A 931 -12.57 -7.55 31.40
N TYR A 932 -13.55 -8.37 31.77
CA TYR A 932 -13.67 -8.98 33.09
C TYR A 932 -13.06 -10.37 33.00
N MET A 933 -12.24 -10.76 33.96
CA MET A 933 -11.76 -12.13 34.07
C MET A 933 -11.91 -12.67 35.49
N TYR A 934 -11.89 -13.99 35.55
CA TYR A 934 -11.69 -14.77 36.75
C TYR A 934 -10.48 -15.67 36.48
N ASN A 935 -9.44 -15.60 37.30
CA ASN A 935 -8.38 -16.59 37.36
C ASN A 935 -8.51 -17.34 38.70
N ALA A 936 -8.27 -18.66 38.71
CA ALA A 936 -8.46 -19.50 39.89
C ALA A 936 -7.57 -19.14 41.10
N ALA A 937 -6.52 -18.33 40.92
CA ALA A 937 -5.74 -17.73 42.02
C ALA A 937 -5.90 -16.20 42.14
N PHE A 938 -6.57 -15.54 41.17
CA PHE A 938 -6.60 -14.09 40.99
C PHE A 938 -7.95 -13.63 40.39
N ASP A 939 -8.82 -12.91 41.10
CA ASP A 939 -10.10 -12.40 40.56
C ASP A 939 -9.89 -11.03 39.88
N ALA A 940 -8.79 -10.91 39.11
CA ALA A 940 -8.22 -9.69 38.54
C ALA A 940 -9.27 -8.87 37.74
N PRO A 941 -9.93 -7.87 38.36
CA PRO A 941 -11.35 -7.73 38.09
C PRO A 941 -11.67 -6.88 36.88
N PHE A 942 -10.82 -5.93 36.46
CA PHE A 942 -11.22 -5.08 35.34
C PHE A 942 -10.11 -4.46 34.49
N ILE A 943 -9.87 -5.10 33.33
CA ILE A 943 -9.04 -4.54 32.26
C ILE A 943 -9.91 -3.66 31.35
N TYR A 944 -9.41 -2.48 30.95
CA TYR A 944 -10.08 -1.60 29.99
C TYR A 944 -9.10 -1.05 28.94
N ASN A 945 -9.58 -0.76 27.74
CA ASN A 945 -8.84 -0.08 26.68
C ASN A 945 -9.67 0.99 25.98
N LEU A 946 -8.96 1.86 25.27
CA LEU A 946 -9.45 2.99 24.51
C LEU A 946 -8.45 3.30 23.39
N HIS A 947 -8.72 2.74 22.22
CA HIS A 947 -8.01 3.09 21.01
C HIS A 947 -8.72 4.26 20.32
N PHE A 948 -7.97 5.21 19.77
CA PHE A 948 -8.44 6.23 18.85
C PHE A 948 -7.70 6.10 17.54
N LYS A 949 -8.41 6.25 16.42
CA LYS A 949 -7.84 6.40 15.08
C LYS A 949 -8.31 7.69 14.43
N TRP A 950 -7.39 8.49 13.94
CA TRP A 950 -7.67 9.61 13.04
C TRP A 950 -7.17 9.25 11.63
N ASP A 951 -8.01 9.28 10.61
CA ASP A 951 -7.63 9.02 9.22
C ASP A 951 -8.11 10.20 8.36
N LYS A 952 -7.18 10.94 7.77
CA LYS A 952 -7.46 12.14 6.97
C LYS A 952 -6.82 12.06 5.59
N ASP A 953 -7.61 12.43 4.58
CA ASP A 953 -7.26 12.45 3.15
C ASP A 953 -6.78 11.08 2.60
N ASN A 954 -6.93 10.01 3.40
CA ASN A 954 -6.19 8.73 3.34
C ASN A 954 -4.67 8.92 3.08
N LYS A 955 -4.11 9.98 3.67
CA LYS A 955 -2.69 10.35 3.63
C LYS A 955 -2.10 10.51 5.01
N TRP A 956 -2.88 10.98 5.98
CA TRP A 956 -2.52 11.03 7.39
C TRP A 956 -3.32 9.97 8.12
N LEU A 957 -2.63 9.21 8.94
CA LEU A 957 -3.21 8.32 9.93
C LEU A 957 -2.79 8.87 11.30
N ALA A 958 -3.52 8.56 12.36
CA ALA A 958 -3.06 8.59 13.73
C ALA A 958 -3.75 7.53 14.53
N ARG A 959 -3.03 6.96 15.48
CA ARG A 959 -3.50 5.97 16.43
C ARG A 959 -2.96 6.36 17.79
N PHE A 960 -3.85 6.46 18.76
CA PHE A 960 -3.58 6.67 20.18
C PHE A 960 -4.23 5.47 20.90
N SER A 961 -3.68 4.91 21.97
CA SER A 961 -4.07 3.54 22.41
C SER A 961 -4.08 3.29 23.93
N GLY A 962 -4.62 4.25 24.69
CA GLY A 962 -4.98 4.26 26.14
C GLY A 962 -5.61 3.01 26.75
N ALA A 963 -5.09 2.37 27.82
CA ALA A 963 -5.59 1.07 28.33
C ALA A 963 -4.83 0.50 29.54
N THR A 964 -5.26 -0.66 30.04
CA THR A 964 -4.61 -1.43 31.12
C THR A 964 -4.28 -2.88 30.70
N ALA A 965 -3.36 -3.51 31.43
CA ALA A 965 -2.97 -4.91 31.27
C ALA A 965 -2.74 -5.55 32.65
N PHE A 966 -2.53 -6.86 32.65
CA PHE A 966 -2.29 -7.72 33.81
C PHE A 966 -1.54 -8.96 33.32
N ARG A 967 -0.77 -9.60 34.20
CA ARG A 967 -0.31 -10.97 33.97
C ARG A 967 -0.27 -11.76 35.28
N ALA A 968 -0.95 -12.91 35.30
CA ALA A 968 -0.77 -13.91 36.35
C ALA A 968 0.64 -14.55 36.24
N PRO A 969 1.31 -14.88 37.36
CA PRO A 969 2.48 -15.74 37.33
C PRO A 969 2.12 -17.09 36.70
N SER A 970 2.94 -17.55 35.77
CA SER A 970 2.81 -18.85 35.10
C SER A 970 3.05 -20.02 36.06
N LEU A 971 2.65 -21.23 35.64
CA LEU A 971 2.96 -22.44 36.40
C LEU A 971 4.47 -22.65 36.60
N LYS A 972 5.31 -22.24 35.63
CA LYS A 972 6.77 -22.36 35.77
C LYS A 972 7.34 -21.37 36.77
N GLU A 973 6.91 -20.10 36.72
CA GLU A 973 7.35 -19.08 37.69
C GLU A 973 6.95 -19.46 39.13
N ARG A 974 5.85 -20.20 39.30
CA ARG A 974 5.34 -20.63 40.62
C ARG A 974 5.93 -21.95 41.13
N TYR A 975 6.13 -22.93 40.26
CA TYR A 975 6.38 -24.32 40.67
C TYR A 975 7.64 -24.98 40.05
N MET A 976 8.28 -24.40 39.02
CA MET A 976 9.39 -25.08 38.33
C MET A 976 10.58 -25.36 39.28
N ILE A 977 11.09 -26.58 39.25
CA ILE A 977 12.32 -26.98 39.93
C ILE A 977 13.28 -27.49 38.85
N PHE A 978 14.32 -26.72 38.56
CA PHE A 978 15.35 -27.09 37.58
C PHE A 978 16.71 -27.10 38.26
N VAL A 979 17.39 -28.24 38.23
CA VAL A 979 18.70 -28.44 38.85
C VAL A 979 19.64 -28.95 37.76
N ASP A 980 20.65 -28.17 37.40
CA ASP A 980 21.76 -28.61 36.55
C ASP A 980 23.11 -28.56 37.30
N SER A 981 24.22 -28.77 36.59
CA SER A 981 25.55 -28.81 37.21
C SER A 981 26.06 -27.45 37.69
N ASN A 982 25.49 -26.34 37.21
CA ASN A 982 26.00 -24.99 37.41
C ASN A 982 24.99 -24.05 38.10
N HIS A 983 23.68 -24.34 38.00
CA HIS A 983 22.61 -23.48 38.53
C HIS A 983 21.40 -24.30 39.03
N ARG A 984 20.71 -23.80 40.07
CA ARG A 984 19.43 -24.35 40.55
C ARG A 984 18.33 -23.29 40.50
N ILE A 985 17.29 -23.49 39.71
CA ILE A 985 16.16 -22.57 39.55
C ILE A 985 14.95 -23.13 40.30
N PHE A 986 14.33 -22.31 41.14
CA PHE A 986 13.15 -22.62 41.93
C PHE A 986 11.99 -21.66 41.62
N GLY A 987 10.79 -22.21 41.50
CA GLY A 987 9.54 -21.46 41.45
C GLY A 987 9.24 -20.78 42.79
N ASN A 988 8.35 -19.78 42.75
CA ASN A 988 7.87 -19.09 43.94
C ASN A 988 6.35 -18.97 43.94
N GLU A 989 5.71 -19.68 44.87
CA GLU A 989 4.25 -19.65 45.00
C GLU A 989 3.67 -18.36 45.57
N ASN A 990 4.53 -17.53 46.21
CA ASN A 990 4.19 -16.24 46.81
C ASN A 990 4.30 -15.06 45.82
N LEU A 991 4.45 -15.34 44.53
CA LEU A 991 4.49 -14.28 43.52
C LEU A 991 3.17 -13.53 43.45
N LEU A 992 3.26 -12.20 43.55
CA LEU A 992 2.21 -11.30 43.11
C LEU A 992 2.18 -11.28 41.57
N PRO A 993 1.04 -11.00 40.94
CA PRO A 993 0.95 -10.79 39.50
C PRO A 993 1.43 -9.39 39.10
N GLU A 994 1.56 -9.18 37.79
CA GLU A 994 2.03 -7.93 37.22
C GLU A 994 0.91 -7.04 36.67
N ASN A 995 1.29 -5.78 36.42
CA ASN A 995 0.39 -4.69 36.07
C ASN A 995 0.35 -4.37 34.56
N GLY A 996 0.31 -3.09 34.14
CA GLY A 996 0.59 -2.72 32.73
C GLY A 996 -0.42 -1.85 31.99
N TYR A 997 0.02 -1.33 30.84
CA TYR A 997 0.07 0.13 30.68
C TYR A 997 -0.19 0.60 29.20
N ASN A 998 -1.12 1.55 28.82
CA ASN A 998 -1.23 2.18 27.46
C ASN A 998 -1.12 3.81 27.04
N PHE A 999 -0.21 4.79 26.51
CA PHE A 999 1.27 5.27 26.01
C PHE A 999 2.55 4.71 24.98
N SER A 1000 2.83 3.91 23.81
CA SER A 1000 2.40 2.81 22.70
C SER A 1000 1.38 2.84 21.38
N GLY A 1001 1.72 2.87 20.04
CA GLY A 1001 0.75 3.16 18.88
C GLY A 1001 1.29 3.63 17.47
N SER A 1002 0.60 4.50 16.63
CA SER A 1002 1.05 4.95 15.23
C SER A 1002 0.34 6.10 14.38
N ILE A 1003 1.02 7.06 13.70
CA ILE A 1003 0.49 8.25 12.89
C ILE A 1003 0.88 8.41 11.38
N SER A 1004 0.85 7.33 10.61
CA SER A 1004 1.20 7.28 9.17
C SER A 1004 0.86 8.47 8.20
N ARG A 1005 1.75 9.47 7.97
CA ARG A 1005 1.82 10.23 6.69
C ARG A 1005 2.33 9.37 5.52
N LEU A 1006 1.62 9.43 4.39
CA LEU A 1006 2.02 8.94 3.07
C LEU A 1006 1.94 10.11 2.07
N PHE A 1007 2.92 10.22 1.19
CA PHE A 1007 2.78 11.02 -0.02
C PHE A 1007 3.69 10.47 -1.12
N SER A 1008 3.66 11.14 -2.26
CA SER A 1008 4.37 10.77 -3.47
C SER A 1008 5.25 11.94 -3.92
N VAL A 1009 6.51 11.66 -4.28
CA VAL A 1009 7.46 12.63 -4.85
C VAL A 1009 7.96 12.06 -6.17
N GLY A 1010 7.45 12.60 -7.28
CA GLY A 1010 7.62 11.94 -8.58
C GLY A 1010 7.07 10.51 -8.54
N ALA A 1011 7.87 9.53 -8.94
CA ALA A 1011 7.50 8.11 -8.91
C ALA A 1011 7.84 7.39 -7.58
N TRP A 1012 8.35 8.11 -6.57
CA TRP A 1012 8.57 7.59 -5.23
C TRP A 1012 7.31 7.74 -4.36
N ASN A 1013 6.74 6.61 -3.93
CA ASN A 1013 5.79 6.59 -2.83
C ASN A 1013 6.56 6.44 -1.51
N VAL A 1014 6.26 7.29 -0.53
CA VAL A 1014 7.01 7.38 0.73
C VAL A 1014 6.05 7.30 1.91
N LYS A 1015 6.30 6.38 2.85
CA LYS A 1015 5.56 6.23 4.11
C LYS A 1015 6.55 6.18 5.28
N ALA A 1016 6.44 7.13 6.21
CA ALA A 1016 7.52 7.46 7.14
C ALA A 1016 7.17 7.27 8.63
N GLU A 1017 6.74 6.08 9.06
CA GLU A 1017 6.25 5.83 10.44
C GLU A 1017 7.28 6.25 11.52
N ALA A 1018 6.87 6.54 12.76
CA ALA A 1018 7.77 7.10 13.77
C ALA A 1018 7.18 7.04 15.18
N LYS A 1019 7.49 5.97 15.90
CA LYS A 1019 6.87 5.54 17.16
C LYS A 1019 7.49 6.18 18.39
N GLY A 1020 6.77 6.21 19.52
CA GLY A 1020 7.24 6.91 20.72
C GLY A 1020 6.52 6.46 22.00
N TYR A 1021 7.08 5.48 22.71
CA TYR A 1021 6.40 4.67 23.71
C TYR A 1021 6.84 4.85 25.15
N TYR A 1022 6.03 4.28 26.05
CA TYR A 1022 6.10 4.25 27.51
C TYR A 1022 5.34 2.99 27.96
N ASN A 1023 5.83 2.31 28.98
CA ASN A 1023 5.27 1.20 29.74
C ASN A 1023 5.73 1.40 31.19
N HIS A 1024 4.91 0.98 32.14
CA HIS A 1024 5.25 0.91 33.56
C HIS A 1024 4.55 -0.33 34.11
N LEU A 1025 5.27 -1.17 34.83
CA LEU A 1025 4.76 -2.36 35.47
C LEU A 1025 5.11 -2.22 36.93
N THR A 1026 4.14 -2.31 37.82
CA THR A 1026 4.41 -2.63 39.22
C THR A 1026 4.37 -4.14 39.40
N ASP A 1027 5.10 -4.62 40.42
CA ASP A 1027 5.21 -6.03 40.80
C ASP A 1027 5.77 -6.93 39.68
N GLY A 1028 6.67 -6.40 38.83
CA GLY A 1028 7.26 -7.11 37.70
C GLY A 1028 8.01 -8.38 38.14
N ILE A 1029 7.75 -9.53 37.52
CA ILE A 1029 8.36 -10.81 37.91
C ILE A 1029 9.68 -10.98 37.16
N GLU A 1030 10.76 -11.16 37.91
CA GLU A 1030 12.12 -11.34 37.40
C GLU A 1030 12.77 -12.54 38.10
N LEU A 1031 13.72 -13.20 37.43
CA LEU A 1031 14.51 -14.27 38.02
C LEU A 1031 15.66 -13.67 38.85
N MET A 1032 15.62 -13.83 40.17
CA MET A 1032 16.62 -13.32 41.11
C MET A 1032 17.67 -14.38 41.42
N VAL A 1033 18.92 -13.96 41.63
CA VAL A 1033 20.04 -14.83 42.05
C VAL A 1033 20.16 -14.81 43.58
N ILE A 1034 20.20 -16.00 44.19
CA ILE A 1034 20.56 -16.22 45.59
C ILE A 1034 22.02 -16.71 45.63
N PRO A 1035 22.89 -16.18 46.53
CA PRO A 1035 24.26 -16.63 46.66
C PRO A 1035 24.35 -18.14 46.93
N ALA A 1036 25.34 -18.77 46.32
CA ALA A 1036 25.92 -19.97 46.88
C ALA A 1036 26.59 -19.62 48.22
N GLU A 1037 26.31 -20.36 49.29
CA GLU A 1037 26.88 -20.09 50.62
C GLU A 1037 28.40 -20.39 50.70
N ASN A 1038 28.94 -21.23 49.80
CA ASN A 1038 30.37 -21.56 49.72
C ASN A 1038 30.93 -21.34 48.30
N GLU A 1039 32.20 -20.92 48.21
CA GLU A 1039 32.95 -20.91 46.93
C GLU A 1039 32.95 -22.30 46.29
N GLY A 1040 32.33 -22.41 45.11
CA GLY A 1040 32.27 -23.63 44.30
C GLY A 1040 30.90 -24.34 44.27
N ASP A 1041 29.94 -23.93 45.10
CA ASP A 1041 28.55 -24.41 44.99
C ASP A 1041 27.82 -23.69 43.83
N ALA A 1042 26.83 -24.36 43.23
CA ALA A 1042 25.97 -23.79 42.19
C ALA A 1042 25.08 -22.67 42.76
N ALA A 1043 24.96 -21.55 42.05
CA ALA A 1043 24.08 -20.46 42.44
C ALA A 1043 22.61 -20.87 42.35
N ASP A 1044 21.83 -20.45 43.35
CA ASP A 1044 20.38 -20.66 43.37
C ASP A 1044 19.67 -19.48 42.72
N TYR A 1045 18.54 -19.72 42.08
CA TYR A 1045 17.74 -18.71 41.40
C TYR A 1045 16.29 -18.89 41.82
N VAL A 1046 15.60 -17.78 42.10
CA VAL A 1046 14.18 -17.79 42.49
C VAL A 1046 13.45 -16.67 41.78
N TYR A 1047 12.23 -16.92 41.31
CA TYR A 1047 11.38 -15.85 40.77
C TYR A 1047 10.89 -14.93 41.91
N GLY A 1048 10.91 -13.62 41.68
CA GLY A 1048 10.43 -12.63 42.64
C GLY A 1048 9.89 -11.36 41.96
N ASN A 1049 9.11 -10.59 42.71
CA ASN A 1049 8.53 -9.32 42.23
C ASN A 1049 9.51 -8.15 42.42
N VAL A 1050 9.49 -7.22 41.48
CA VAL A 1050 10.23 -5.95 41.46
C VAL A 1050 9.22 -4.80 41.49
N ASP A 1051 9.40 -3.85 42.41
CA ASP A 1051 8.45 -2.77 42.70
C ASP A 1051 7.97 -2.03 41.44
N GLU A 1052 8.88 -1.51 40.60
CA GLU A 1052 8.52 -0.89 39.31
C GLU A 1052 9.53 -1.19 38.18
N LYS A 1053 9.02 -1.57 37.00
CA LYS A 1053 9.75 -1.70 35.73
C LYS A 1053 9.17 -0.72 34.71
N ILE A 1054 9.96 0.25 34.25
CA ILE A 1054 9.53 1.28 33.30
C ILE A 1054 10.29 1.10 31.99
N THR A 1055 9.58 1.02 30.86
CA THR A 1055 10.23 0.98 29.54
C THR A 1055 9.66 2.04 28.63
N TYR A 1056 10.50 2.80 27.94
CA TYR A 1056 10.04 3.81 27.00
C TYR A 1056 10.99 3.88 25.81
N GLY A 1057 10.58 4.51 24.72
CA GLY A 1057 11.44 4.56 23.56
C GLY A 1057 10.78 5.20 22.35
N GLY A 1058 11.37 5.00 21.19
CA GLY A 1058 10.80 5.47 19.95
C GLY A 1058 11.31 4.69 18.75
N GLU A 1059 10.57 4.77 17.64
CA GLU A 1059 10.97 4.21 16.35
C GLU A 1059 10.95 5.34 15.32
N PHE A 1060 11.70 5.22 14.23
CA PHE A 1060 11.56 6.04 13.03
C PHE A 1060 11.81 5.16 11.80
N VAL A 1061 10.75 4.95 11.03
CA VAL A 1061 10.66 4.11 9.83
C VAL A 1061 10.58 5.05 8.61
N LEU A 1062 11.30 4.78 7.54
CA LEU A 1062 11.09 5.38 6.22
C LEU A 1062 11.01 4.25 5.20
N ASN A 1063 9.83 4.05 4.64
CA ASN A 1063 9.61 3.15 3.51
C ASN A 1063 9.49 3.98 2.23
N TRP A 1064 10.54 3.97 1.41
CA TRP A 1064 10.57 4.57 0.07
C TRP A 1064 10.32 3.48 -0.97
N ASN A 1065 9.48 3.74 -1.98
CA ASN A 1065 9.13 2.77 -3.01
C ASN A 1065 9.00 3.47 -4.38
N TYR A 1066 9.95 3.21 -5.28
CA TYR A 1066 9.94 3.66 -6.67
C TYR A 1066 9.32 2.58 -7.56
N GLU A 1067 8.08 2.80 -8.01
CA GLU A 1067 7.34 1.94 -8.95
C GLU A 1067 7.34 0.42 -8.64
N ASN A 1068 7.43 0.00 -7.37
CA ASN A 1068 7.67 -1.40 -6.97
C ASN A 1068 8.96 -2.02 -7.53
N ARG A 1069 9.85 -1.23 -8.15
CA ARG A 1069 11.16 -1.64 -8.70
C ARG A 1069 12.30 -1.43 -7.72
N LEU A 1070 12.26 -0.37 -6.93
CA LEU A 1070 13.33 -0.06 -5.97
C LEU A 1070 12.69 0.37 -4.64
N ILE A 1071 12.91 -0.42 -3.59
CA ILE A 1071 12.33 -0.20 -2.26
C ILE A 1071 13.48 0.00 -1.28
N PHE A 1072 13.45 1.09 -0.51
CA PHE A 1072 14.35 1.31 0.61
C PHE A 1072 13.54 1.40 1.90
N ASN A 1073 13.92 0.60 2.89
CA ASN A 1073 13.40 0.73 4.25
C ASN A 1073 14.53 1.22 5.15
N THR A 1074 14.29 2.26 5.94
CA THR A 1074 15.21 2.78 6.95
C THR A 1074 14.49 2.78 8.27
N HIS A 1075 14.99 2.05 9.22
CA HIS A 1075 14.37 1.77 10.49
C HIS A 1075 15.35 2.18 11.58
N TYR A 1076 14.96 3.08 12.46
CA TYR A 1076 15.67 3.47 13.67
C TYR A 1076 14.78 3.13 14.86
N ASN A 1077 15.36 2.65 15.93
CA ASN A 1077 14.67 2.37 17.18
C ASN A 1077 15.57 2.75 18.34
N VAL A 1078 14.99 3.34 19.37
CA VAL A 1078 15.62 3.53 20.67
C VAL A 1078 14.71 2.93 21.73
N VAL A 1079 15.28 2.12 22.62
CA VAL A 1079 14.62 1.54 23.79
C VAL A 1079 15.39 1.97 25.02
N ASN A 1080 14.70 2.48 26.03
CA ASN A 1080 15.22 2.66 27.39
C ASN A 1080 14.45 1.71 28.29
N ILE A 1081 15.18 0.95 29.10
CA ILE A 1081 14.64 0.13 30.18
C ILE A 1081 15.19 0.74 31.47
N GLY A 1082 14.29 1.03 32.41
CA GLY A 1082 14.62 1.51 33.74
C GLY A 1082 13.96 0.62 34.78
N TYR A 1083 14.74 0.16 35.74
CA TYR A 1083 14.26 -0.59 36.89
C TYR A 1083 14.28 0.33 38.11
N TYR A 1084 13.22 0.30 38.90
CA TYR A 1084 13.21 0.86 40.24
C TYR A 1084 13.22 -0.27 41.26
N MET A 1085 14.28 -0.30 42.06
CA MET A 1085 14.39 -1.16 43.24
C MET A 1085 14.74 -0.27 44.45
N PRO A 1086 14.17 -0.50 45.64
CA PRO A 1086 14.45 0.31 46.83
C PRO A 1086 15.93 0.38 47.23
N GLN A 1087 16.74 -0.63 46.88
CA GLN A 1087 18.18 -0.64 47.14
C GLN A 1087 18.98 0.20 46.12
N LEU A 1088 18.42 0.53 44.95
CA LEU A 1088 19.16 1.17 43.86
C LEU A 1088 19.12 2.69 43.92
N LYS A 1089 20.35 3.20 44.09
CA LYS A 1089 20.81 4.57 44.32
C LYS A 1089 20.09 5.62 43.45
N ASP A 1090 19.90 5.36 42.15
CA ASP A 1090 18.86 6.01 41.33
C ASP A 1090 18.37 5.05 40.22
N LEU A 1091 17.53 5.50 39.28
CA LEU A 1091 17.15 4.74 38.07
C LEU A 1091 18.31 4.71 37.06
N ALA A 1092 18.83 3.52 36.77
CA ALA A 1092 19.78 3.32 35.68
C ALA A 1092 19.02 3.17 34.35
N TYR A 1093 19.12 4.19 33.48
CA TYR A 1093 18.63 4.13 32.10
C TYR A 1093 19.78 3.77 31.15
N ALA A 1094 19.65 2.67 30.44
CA ALA A 1094 20.55 2.27 29.36
C ALA A 1094 19.82 2.38 28.00
N PRO A 1095 20.06 3.43 27.20
CA PRO A 1095 19.46 3.56 25.88
C PRO A 1095 20.10 2.58 24.89
N ASN A 1096 19.32 1.61 24.43
CA ASN A 1096 19.70 0.71 23.34
C ASN A 1096 19.21 1.28 22.00
N HIS A 1097 20.14 1.63 21.12
CA HIS A 1097 19.87 2.21 19.81
C HIS A 1097 20.04 1.16 18.70
N ASN A 1098 19.00 0.88 17.92
CA ASN A 1098 19.03 -0.06 16.80
C ASN A 1098 18.77 0.68 15.46
N VAL A 1099 19.50 0.30 14.41
CA VAL A 1099 19.29 0.81 13.05
C VAL A 1099 19.20 -0.36 12.08
N SER A 1100 18.06 -0.55 11.42
CA SER A 1100 17.93 -1.50 10.30
C SER A 1100 17.76 -0.74 8.97
N LEU A 1101 18.55 -1.08 7.96
CA LEU A 1101 18.46 -0.55 6.59
C LEU A 1101 18.18 -1.71 5.64
N SER A 1102 17.20 -1.58 4.77
CA SER A 1102 16.86 -2.59 3.76
C SER A 1102 16.79 -1.93 2.39
N ALA A 1103 17.34 -2.58 1.37
CA ALA A 1103 17.19 -2.16 -0.02
C ALA A 1103 16.80 -3.37 -0.88
N GLU A 1104 15.77 -3.22 -1.70
CA GLU A 1104 15.33 -4.22 -2.69
C GLU A 1104 15.27 -3.60 -4.08
N TYR A 1105 15.92 -4.23 -5.06
CA TYR A 1105 15.83 -3.86 -6.48
C TYR A 1105 15.27 -5.02 -7.32
N ARG A 1106 14.22 -4.77 -8.10
CA ARG A 1106 13.54 -5.75 -8.95
C ARG A 1106 13.75 -5.42 -10.43
N LEU A 1107 14.09 -6.45 -11.21
CA LEU A 1107 14.16 -6.45 -12.67
C LEU A 1107 13.12 -7.44 -13.24
N PRO A 1108 11.83 -7.04 -13.34
CA PRO A 1108 10.75 -7.96 -13.74
C PRO A 1108 10.98 -8.62 -15.11
N SER A 1109 11.59 -7.90 -16.05
CA SER A 1109 11.95 -8.39 -17.39
C SER A 1109 12.94 -9.57 -17.39
N LEU A 1110 13.71 -9.76 -16.31
CA LEU A 1110 14.69 -10.84 -16.17
C LEU A 1110 14.30 -11.86 -15.08
N GLY A 1111 13.16 -11.65 -14.43
CA GLY A 1111 12.72 -12.41 -13.26
C GLY A 1111 13.70 -12.33 -12.08
N LEU A 1112 14.52 -11.28 -12.01
CA LEU A 1112 15.58 -11.09 -11.02
C LEU A 1112 15.15 -10.08 -9.94
N GLY A 1113 15.54 -10.34 -8.71
CA GLY A 1113 15.48 -9.40 -7.61
C GLY A 1113 16.76 -9.47 -6.77
N PHE A 1114 17.19 -8.34 -6.25
CA PHE A 1114 18.33 -8.17 -5.37
C PHE A 1114 17.79 -7.58 -4.07
N LYS A 1115 18.21 -8.11 -2.93
CA LYS A 1115 17.87 -7.58 -1.61
C LYS A 1115 19.12 -7.50 -0.75
N THR A 1116 19.17 -6.49 0.10
CA THR A 1116 20.20 -6.37 1.13
C THR A 1116 19.58 -5.77 2.39
N ASP A 1117 19.99 -6.27 3.55
CA ASP A 1117 19.47 -5.89 4.86
C ASP A 1117 20.66 -5.73 5.81
N PHE A 1118 20.81 -4.56 6.40
CA PHE A 1118 21.84 -4.21 7.37
C PHE A 1118 21.16 -3.91 8.70
N ARG A 1119 21.64 -4.45 9.81
CA ARG A 1119 21.21 -4.10 11.17
C ARG A 1119 22.44 -3.72 11.99
N TYR A 1120 22.43 -2.55 12.60
CA TYR A 1120 23.28 -2.18 13.72
C TYR A 1120 22.46 -2.30 15.01
N SER A 1121 22.96 -3.05 15.97
CA SER A 1121 22.46 -3.11 17.34
C SER A 1121 23.47 -2.41 18.25
N GLY A 1122 23.04 -1.35 18.93
CA GLY A 1122 23.86 -0.61 19.87
C GLY A 1122 24.13 -1.40 21.16
N GLU A 1123 24.96 -0.83 22.02
CA GLU A 1123 25.30 -1.41 23.33
C GLU A 1123 24.01 -1.70 24.14
N PHE A 1124 24.01 -2.81 24.85
CA PHE A 1124 22.89 -3.24 25.68
C PHE A 1124 23.38 -3.53 27.08
N THR A 1125 22.90 -2.75 28.06
CA THR A 1125 23.19 -2.99 29.48
C THR A 1125 22.13 -3.91 30.06
N GLN A 1126 22.55 -5.11 30.44
CA GLN A 1126 21.79 -6.05 31.24
C GLN A 1126 22.15 -5.82 32.72
N LEU A 1127 21.17 -5.75 33.61
CA LEU A 1127 21.42 -5.77 35.06
C LEU A 1127 21.40 -7.22 35.53
N SER A 1128 22.40 -7.62 36.31
CA SER A 1128 22.43 -8.88 37.06
C SER A 1128 22.41 -8.55 38.55
N ALA A 1129 21.82 -9.41 39.38
CA ALA A 1129 22.02 -9.32 40.83
C ALA A 1129 23.50 -9.57 41.18
N ASN A 1130 23.99 -8.91 42.22
CA ASN A 1130 25.31 -9.13 42.81
C ASN A 1130 25.15 -9.48 44.29
N PRO A 1131 25.35 -10.75 44.69
CA PRO A 1131 25.06 -11.19 46.04
C PRO A 1131 26.23 -11.04 47.02
N GLU A 1132 27.43 -10.67 46.54
CA GLU A 1132 28.64 -10.58 47.37
C GLU A 1132 28.77 -9.26 48.15
N GLU A 1133 27.99 -8.23 47.81
CA GLU A 1133 28.07 -6.91 48.43
C GLU A 1133 26.72 -6.47 49.02
N GLU A 1134 26.61 -6.46 50.36
CA GLU A 1134 25.44 -5.95 51.10
C GLU A 1134 25.07 -4.49 50.75
N GLU A 1135 26.00 -3.71 50.19
CA GLU A 1135 25.80 -2.31 49.74
C GLU A 1135 25.57 -2.14 48.22
N GLU A 1136 25.87 -3.15 47.38
CA GLU A 1136 25.69 -3.12 45.91
C GLU A 1136 25.03 -4.41 45.41
N ALA A 1137 23.72 -4.59 45.68
CA ALA A 1137 22.96 -5.80 45.34
C ALA A 1137 22.84 -6.16 43.83
N TYR A 1138 23.45 -5.39 42.91
CA TYR A 1138 23.35 -5.57 41.44
C TYR A 1138 24.63 -5.16 40.71
N THR A 1139 25.10 -5.96 39.76
CA THR A 1139 26.17 -5.62 38.79
C THR A 1139 25.57 -5.30 37.41
N SER A 1140 26.08 -4.27 36.73
CA SER A 1140 25.70 -3.98 35.35
C SER A 1140 26.62 -4.71 34.36
N ALA A 1141 26.05 -5.61 33.56
CA ALA A 1141 26.72 -6.24 32.43
C ALA A 1141 26.43 -5.46 31.13
N VAL A 1142 27.45 -4.86 30.51
CA VAL A 1142 27.31 -4.21 29.19
C VAL A 1142 27.74 -5.16 28.09
N ARG A 1143 26.85 -5.40 27.11
CA ARG A 1143 27.14 -6.08 25.85
C ARG A 1143 27.53 -5.04 24.79
N ASP A 1144 28.64 -5.27 24.08
CA ASP A 1144 29.13 -4.37 23.04
C ASP A 1144 28.15 -4.23 21.86
N ALA A 1145 28.22 -3.11 21.15
CA ALA A 1145 27.49 -2.90 19.90
C ALA A 1145 28.01 -3.78 18.75
N PHE A 1146 27.13 -4.19 17.85
CA PHE A 1146 27.49 -5.00 16.67
C PHE A 1146 26.61 -4.73 15.46
N ALA A 1147 27.04 -5.19 14.29
CA ALA A 1147 26.26 -5.06 13.05
C ALA A 1147 26.25 -6.34 12.21
N ILE A 1148 25.08 -6.69 11.66
CA ILE A 1148 24.87 -7.81 10.75
C ILE A 1148 24.47 -7.24 9.38
N TRP A 1149 25.08 -7.74 8.31
CA TRP A 1149 24.76 -7.33 6.94
C TRP A 1149 24.48 -8.55 6.04
N ASN A 1150 23.25 -8.68 5.55
CA ASN A 1150 22.82 -9.75 4.67
C ASN A 1150 22.63 -9.24 3.23
N CYS A 1151 22.84 -10.12 2.26
CA CYS A 1151 22.52 -9.89 0.86
C CYS A 1151 21.96 -11.15 0.20
N SER A 1152 21.00 -10.98 -0.71
CA SER A 1152 20.42 -12.09 -1.47
C SER A 1152 20.06 -11.67 -2.88
N VAL A 1153 20.10 -12.65 -3.78
CA VAL A 1153 19.64 -12.53 -5.17
C VAL A 1153 18.63 -13.64 -5.39
N ASN A 1154 17.44 -13.30 -5.88
CA ASN A 1154 16.44 -14.27 -6.28
C ASN A 1154 16.20 -14.26 -7.78
N LYS A 1155 15.90 -15.44 -8.32
CA LYS A 1155 15.52 -15.64 -9.72
C LYS A 1155 14.32 -16.56 -9.82
N SER A 1156 13.28 -16.07 -10.48
CA SER A 1156 12.08 -16.86 -10.80
C SER A 1156 12.20 -17.49 -12.18
N PHE A 1157 11.93 -18.80 -12.27
CA PHE A 1157 11.90 -19.59 -13.49
C PHE A 1157 10.51 -20.18 -13.72
N TRP A 1158 10.20 -20.50 -14.97
CA TRP A 1158 8.96 -21.19 -15.38
C TRP A 1158 7.68 -20.58 -14.76
N GLU A 1159 7.50 -19.26 -14.90
CA GLU A 1159 6.34 -18.53 -14.34
C GLU A 1159 6.19 -18.65 -12.80
N LYS A 1160 7.32 -18.57 -12.05
CA LYS A 1160 7.42 -18.76 -10.57
C LYS A 1160 7.02 -20.16 -10.11
N LYS A 1161 7.10 -21.18 -10.97
CA LYS A 1161 7.07 -22.58 -10.52
C LYS A 1161 8.36 -22.97 -9.80
N LEU A 1162 9.50 -22.43 -10.19
CA LEU A 1162 10.75 -22.57 -9.45
C LEU A 1162 11.28 -21.18 -9.10
N THR A 1163 11.57 -20.94 -7.83
CA THR A 1163 12.32 -19.76 -7.36
C THR A 1163 13.62 -20.25 -6.75
N VAL A 1164 14.74 -19.72 -7.23
CA VAL A 1164 16.06 -19.92 -6.64
C VAL A 1164 16.42 -18.63 -5.93
N VAL A 1165 16.83 -18.74 -4.67
CA VAL A 1165 17.38 -17.63 -3.87
C VAL A 1165 18.77 -18.06 -3.46
N ALA A 1166 19.79 -17.23 -3.71
CA ALA A 1166 21.14 -17.45 -3.19
C ALA A 1166 21.64 -16.16 -2.57
N GLY A 1167 22.47 -16.26 -1.54
CA GLY A 1167 22.92 -15.08 -0.81
C GLY A 1167 24.02 -15.37 0.19
N ALA A 1168 24.42 -14.32 0.90
CA ALA A 1168 25.30 -14.40 2.05
C ALA A 1168 24.66 -13.68 3.23
N LYS A 1169 24.67 -14.32 4.40
CA LYS A 1169 24.32 -13.69 5.67
C LYS A 1169 25.60 -13.22 6.36
N ASN A 1170 25.48 -12.19 7.19
CA ASN A 1170 26.54 -11.66 8.02
C ASN A 1170 27.86 -11.39 7.26
N LEU A 1171 27.80 -10.58 6.21
CA LEU A 1171 28.96 -10.13 5.43
C LEU A 1171 30.06 -9.49 6.29
N LEU A 1172 29.71 -8.94 7.45
CA LEU A 1172 30.66 -8.34 8.39
C LEU A 1172 31.41 -9.36 9.26
N ASP A 1173 31.04 -10.64 9.20
CA ASP A 1173 31.73 -11.74 9.90
C ASP A 1173 31.71 -11.59 11.44
N VAL A 1174 30.60 -11.05 11.98
CA VAL A 1174 30.42 -10.86 13.43
C VAL A 1174 29.98 -12.17 14.08
N ASN A 1175 30.70 -12.63 15.10
CA ASN A 1175 30.48 -13.94 15.71
C ASN A 1175 30.06 -13.83 17.19
N THR A 1176 30.91 -13.16 17.97
CA THR A 1176 30.82 -12.95 19.41
C THR A 1176 31.07 -11.48 19.70
N ILE A 1177 30.46 -10.98 20.76
CA ILE A 1177 30.66 -9.62 21.27
C ILE A 1177 31.18 -9.69 22.70
N ASN A 1178 31.96 -8.71 23.15
CA ASN A 1178 32.37 -8.70 24.54
C ASN A 1178 31.18 -8.38 25.45
N THR A 1179 31.24 -8.94 26.65
CA THR A 1179 30.31 -8.68 27.74
C THR A 1179 31.10 -8.36 29.00
N THR A 1180 30.80 -7.23 29.63
CA THR A 1180 31.27 -6.91 30.99
C THR A 1180 30.29 -7.45 32.03
N GLY A 1181 30.61 -7.34 33.33
CA GLY A 1181 29.81 -7.97 34.39
C GLY A 1181 29.91 -9.49 34.34
N SER A 1182 28.77 -10.18 34.30
CA SER A 1182 28.68 -11.63 34.09
C SER A 1182 27.60 -11.97 33.05
N GLY A 1183 27.62 -13.21 32.56
CA GLY A 1183 26.67 -13.71 31.56
C GLY A 1183 25.50 -14.51 32.16
N GLY A 1184 24.46 -14.76 31.35
CA GLY A 1184 23.30 -15.55 31.78
C GLY A 1184 23.65 -17.02 32.07
N ALA A 1185 22.69 -17.76 32.65
CA ALA A 1185 22.87 -19.13 33.16
C ALA A 1185 23.45 -20.16 32.16
N HIS A 1186 23.48 -19.87 30.86
CA HIS A 1186 24.09 -20.73 29.84
C HIS A 1186 25.21 -20.05 29.02
N SER A 1187 25.60 -18.80 29.37
CA SER A 1187 26.66 -18.04 28.68
C SER A 1187 27.76 -17.61 29.66
N GLY A 1188 28.61 -18.55 30.08
CA GLY A 1188 29.73 -18.29 30.97
C GLY A 1188 30.94 -17.66 30.24
N GLY A 1189 31.18 -16.37 30.46
CA GLY A 1189 32.39 -15.69 29.99
C GLY A 1189 32.22 -14.18 29.82
N ALA A 1190 33.31 -13.51 29.46
CA ALA A 1190 33.34 -12.08 29.09
C ALA A 1190 33.00 -11.84 27.60
N THR A 1191 32.34 -12.81 26.95
CA THR A 1191 31.96 -12.78 25.53
C THR A 1191 30.68 -13.58 25.30
N ALA A 1192 29.76 -13.08 24.48
CA ALA A 1192 28.51 -13.76 24.11
C ALA A 1192 28.40 -14.01 22.60
N PRO A 1193 27.95 -15.20 22.14
CA PRO A 1193 27.66 -15.45 20.74
C PRO A 1193 26.42 -14.67 20.28
N VAL A 1194 26.48 -14.10 19.07
CA VAL A 1194 25.37 -13.35 18.46
C VAL A 1194 25.05 -13.79 17.03
N ALA A 1195 25.98 -14.43 16.32
CA ALA A 1195 25.75 -15.08 15.03
C ALA A 1195 26.83 -16.15 14.74
N TRP A 1196 26.59 -17.01 13.74
CA TRP A 1196 27.51 -18.07 13.29
C TRP A 1196 28.44 -17.64 12.14
N GLY A 1197 29.12 -16.49 12.29
CA GLY A 1197 30.05 -15.96 11.30
C GLY A 1197 29.39 -15.60 9.96
N ARG A 1198 30.20 -15.36 8.92
CA ARG A 1198 29.73 -15.18 7.53
C ARG A 1198 29.35 -16.52 6.92
N SER A 1199 28.13 -16.60 6.40
CA SER A 1199 27.60 -17.81 5.78
C SER A 1199 27.01 -17.55 4.40
N TYR A 1200 27.00 -18.59 3.56
CA TYR A 1200 26.44 -18.58 2.21
C TYR A 1200 25.31 -19.58 2.12
N PHE A 1201 24.18 -19.19 1.53
CA PHE A 1201 23.01 -20.05 1.42
C PHE A 1201 22.46 -20.15 -0.01
N ILE A 1202 21.77 -21.24 -0.27
CA ILE A 1202 20.92 -21.45 -1.44
C ILE A 1202 19.58 -22.04 -1.01
N SER A 1203 18.49 -21.52 -1.58
CA SER A 1203 17.13 -22.00 -1.39
C SER A 1203 16.47 -22.26 -2.73
N LEU A 1204 15.84 -23.43 -2.84
CA LEU A 1204 15.04 -23.86 -3.97
C LEU A 1204 13.60 -23.98 -3.52
N ASN A 1205 12.69 -23.28 -4.18
CA ASN A 1205 11.27 -23.29 -3.85
C ASN A 1205 10.46 -23.64 -5.10
N PHE A 1206 9.92 -24.86 -5.11
CA PHE A 1206 9.08 -25.39 -6.19
C PHE A 1206 7.61 -25.28 -5.83
N ASN A 1207 6.81 -24.65 -6.70
CA ASN A 1207 5.37 -24.42 -6.54
C ASN A 1207 4.61 -24.98 -7.74
N LEU A 1208 3.90 -26.09 -7.55
CA LEU A 1208 2.99 -26.66 -8.54
C LEU A 1208 1.54 -26.36 -8.14
N ASN A 1209 0.95 -25.36 -8.78
CA ASN A 1209 -0.49 -25.12 -8.72
C ASN A 1209 -1.15 -25.78 -9.95
N LYS A 1210 -1.69 -26.99 -9.79
CA LYS A 1210 -2.64 -27.57 -10.74
C LYS A 1210 -4.03 -27.21 -10.27
N ARG A 1211 -4.47 -26.01 -10.62
CA ARG A 1211 -5.91 -25.75 -10.69
C ARG A 1211 -6.54 -26.72 -11.68
#